data_AF-A0AA37TPG5-F1
#
_entry.id   AF-A0AA37TPG5-F1
#
_cell.length_a   1.000
_cell.length_b   1.000
_cell.length_c   1.000
_cell.angle_alpha   90.00
_cell.angle_beta   90.00
_cell.angle_gamma   90.00
#
_symmetry.space_group_name_H-M   'P 1'
#
loop_
_entity.id
_entity.type
_entity.pdbx_description
1 polymer ?
#
loop_
_entity_poly.entity_id
_entity_poly.type
_entity_poly.pdbx_seq_one_letter_code
_entity_poly.pdbx_strand_id
1 'polypeptide(L)'
;MIPVLTRHTEAVPLYEAACAELRLRGFEGDLTLSDADRTVFATDNSIYQVEPGAVAFPRTRDDLVRIAKLLDDPRFAEIVIRPRGGATGTNGQSLGHGLVVDTSRHMTRILEIDVANRIVRVEPGVVKDQLNRELAKHGLFFAPELSTSNRATLGGMISTDACGQGSCLYGKTRDHVLALTCVLTDGTVWTAEPLDAEGLEAAKGRNDRIGEIHRTVDAVVTENAALIAERFPKLNRCLTGYDLAHLRDPEGRFDLKSVICGSEGTLALIAEARLNVLPIPKAAVLVALSYVDFDAALRDAQALLPFGAASVETIDSTVLALARKDPIWAEVRAFFPDDPAGRPVDGINLVEFVGDDEAAVEAALDRLTGMLEAERGTDTRRLGFTIARGDAIERLWTMRKKAVGLLGAAKGDARPIPFVEDTAVPPERLADFIAEFRALLDGKGLRYGMFGHVDAGVLHVRPAIDLKDPDQNRLIREVTEGVVALTAKYGGLLWGEHGKGFRSEFVPATFGPLMPALEAIKRAFDPGDRMNPGKIASAKGQGLTRIDGVPRRGEQDRTIPAPVRRDFDEALHCNGNGACFSFDADEAMCPSWKATRERRHSPKGRASLMREWLRRAAAEGVDPAAALARQRAGWLRDVAATLRSALRPQDETHDFSHAVKEAMDGCLACKSCTGSCPIKVDVPTFRAKFLALYHTRYSRPLKDHLVAALEPLLPLATRAPRLSNALLTNPVVRFLLAKAGLVEIPGLSPVSLKVRLASLGVPVATPEALTRLDPQDRASAVLIVQDAFTSHFDAEVVADACALLFALGFKPWLVPYRPNGKPLHVHGFLARFAAVAGSNAAMLRDLARQGVPLVGIDPSMTLTYRSEYAQALGGGDLPKVHLLQEWLATRLDRIAPRQGGGTMRLLPHCTERTNALGAVRDWQALFAHLGLRLDVPASGCCGMAGTYGHEARHRATSETIYNASWARHVSEAPGCTLLADGYSCRSQAKLVDGVRLRHPAQALLDHVRRSAVSAAPFHPEQAAAAAR
;
A
#
# COMPACT_ATOMS: atom_id res chain seq x y z
N MET A 1 -27.48 8.68 19.57
CA MET A 1 -27.65 7.40 18.86
C MET A 1 -27.43 7.68 17.40
N ILE A 2 -26.87 6.75 16.63
CA ILE A 2 -26.77 6.91 15.18
C ILE A 2 -28.16 6.74 14.52
N PRO A 3 -28.44 7.44 13.41
CA PRO A 3 -29.68 7.29 12.65
C PRO A 3 -29.58 6.09 11.70
N VAL A 4 -30.70 5.71 11.08
CA VAL A 4 -30.70 4.76 9.95
C VAL A 4 -30.26 5.52 8.72
N LEU A 5 -29.20 5.08 8.06
CA LEU A 5 -28.71 5.73 6.84
C LEU A 5 -29.25 5.00 5.62
N THR A 6 -30.57 5.06 5.44
CA THR A 6 -31.21 4.51 4.24
C THR A 6 -30.83 5.34 3.03
N ARG A 7 -30.64 4.65 1.91
CA ARG A 7 -30.46 5.30 0.62
C ARG A 7 -31.75 5.20 -0.18
N HIS A 8 -32.32 6.34 -0.54
CA HIS A 8 -33.21 6.42 -1.70
C HIS A 8 -32.31 6.41 -2.94
N THR A 9 -31.97 5.22 -3.44
CA THR A 9 -31.33 5.11 -4.76
C THR A 9 -32.42 5.10 -5.81
N GLU A 10 -32.89 6.29 -6.18
CA GLU A 10 -33.59 6.46 -7.46
C GLU A 10 -32.61 6.08 -8.59
N ALA A 11 -33.07 5.24 -9.53
CA ALA A 11 -32.36 4.75 -10.72
C ALA A 11 -31.29 3.63 -10.52
N VAL A 12 -31.73 2.43 -10.14
CA VAL A 12 -31.05 1.15 -10.45
C VAL A 12 -31.81 0.20 -11.41
N PRO A 13 -33.11 0.37 -11.78
CA PRO A 13 -33.83 -0.67 -12.54
C PRO A 13 -33.10 -1.18 -13.79
N LEU A 14 -32.48 -0.28 -14.56
CA LEU A 14 -31.74 -0.65 -15.77
C LEU A 14 -30.50 -1.51 -15.47
N TYR A 15 -29.70 -1.10 -14.47
CA TYR A 15 -28.49 -1.85 -14.08
C TYR A 15 -28.82 -3.15 -13.36
N GLU A 16 -29.93 -3.18 -12.60
CA GLU A 16 -30.46 -4.39 -11.99
C GLU A 16 -30.89 -5.40 -13.07
N ALA A 17 -31.68 -4.96 -14.04
CA ALA A 17 -32.10 -5.77 -15.18
C ALA A 17 -30.89 -6.26 -15.99
N ALA A 18 -29.86 -5.42 -16.17
CA ALA A 18 -28.64 -5.80 -16.87
C ALA A 18 -27.83 -6.85 -16.11
N CYS A 19 -27.66 -6.71 -14.79
CA CYS A 19 -27.00 -7.72 -13.98
C CYS A 19 -27.80 -9.03 -13.97
N ALA A 20 -29.13 -8.98 -13.94
CA ALA A 20 -29.98 -10.16 -14.05
C ALA A 20 -29.81 -10.84 -15.43
N GLU A 21 -29.84 -10.07 -16.51
CA GLU A 21 -29.61 -10.57 -17.88
C GLU A 21 -28.23 -11.21 -18.03
N LEU A 22 -27.16 -10.60 -17.50
CA LEU A 22 -25.82 -11.20 -17.54
C LEU A 22 -25.78 -12.55 -16.83
N ARG A 23 -26.45 -12.69 -15.67
CA ARG A 23 -26.58 -13.99 -14.99
C ARG A 23 -27.33 -15.01 -15.84
N LEU A 24 -28.42 -14.60 -16.50
CA LEU A 24 -29.17 -15.47 -17.41
C LEU A 24 -28.33 -15.92 -18.62
N ARG A 25 -27.43 -15.06 -19.11
CA ARG A 25 -26.44 -15.38 -20.16
C ARG A 25 -25.26 -16.23 -19.67
N GLY A 26 -25.29 -16.68 -18.41
CA GLY A 26 -24.28 -17.55 -17.83
C GLY A 26 -22.98 -16.84 -17.48
N PHE A 27 -23.01 -15.55 -17.11
CA PHE A 27 -21.84 -14.83 -16.60
C PHE A 27 -21.29 -15.55 -15.35
N GLU A 28 -20.03 -15.98 -15.41
CA GLU A 28 -19.36 -16.79 -14.37
C GLU A 28 -18.73 -15.93 -13.27
N GLY A 29 -18.43 -14.67 -13.61
CA GLY A 29 -17.91 -13.67 -12.70
C GLY A 29 -18.90 -13.17 -11.65
N ASP A 30 -18.44 -12.25 -10.81
CA ASP A 30 -19.27 -11.64 -9.78
C ASP A 30 -19.93 -10.35 -10.30
N LEU A 31 -21.16 -10.08 -9.88
CA LEU A 31 -21.92 -8.86 -10.21
C LEU A 31 -22.45 -8.23 -8.93
N THR A 32 -22.23 -6.92 -8.75
CA THR A 32 -22.69 -6.20 -7.56
C THR A 32 -23.34 -4.88 -7.90
N LEU A 33 -24.44 -4.61 -7.20
CA LEU A 33 -25.17 -3.34 -7.16
C LEU A 33 -25.10 -2.73 -5.75
N SER A 34 -24.28 -3.33 -4.87
CA SER A 34 -24.23 -2.94 -3.46
C SER A 34 -23.77 -1.50 -3.32
N ASP A 35 -24.41 -0.78 -2.41
CA ASP A 35 -24.06 0.60 -2.09
C ASP A 35 -22.58 0.73 -1.64
N ALA A 36 -22.08 -0.28 -0.93
CA ALA A 36 -20.67 -0.31 -0.52
C ALA A 36 -19.71 -0.45 -1.70
N ASP A 37 -19.95 -1.38 -2.63
CA ASP A 37 -19.07 -1.55 -3.78
C ASP A 37 -19.13 -0.32 -4.69
N ARG A 38 -20.33 0.23 -4.94
CA ARG A 38 -20.47 1.47 -5.73
C ARG A 38 -19.71 2.63 -5.08
N THR A 39 -19.80 2.78 -3.76
CA THR A 39 -19.02 3.79 -3.01
C THR A 39 -17.51 3.58 -3.15
N VAL A 40 -17.02 2.34 -3.00
CA VAL A 40 -15.58 2.03 -3.06
C VAL A 40 -15.02 2.21 -4.47
N PHE A 41 -15.81 1.88 -5.50
CA PHE A 41 -15.42 2.00 -6.90
C PHE A 41 -15.62 3.41 -7.46
N ALA A 42 -16.24 4.33 -6.71
CA ALA A 42 -16.43 5.71 -7.12
C ALA A 42 -15.14 6.53 -7.22
N THR A 43 -13.99 6.02 -6.75
CA THR A 43 -12.70 6.73 -6.79
C THR A 43 -11.58 5.86 -7.33
N ASP A 44 -10.61 6.48 -8.00
CA ASP A 44 -9.29 5.93 -8.33
C ASP A 44 -8.20 6.76 -7.61
N ASN A 45 -7.01 6.95 -8.20
CA ASN A 45 -5.95 7.78 -7.64
C ASN A 45 -6.09 9.27 -8.04
N SER A 46 -7.10 9.64 -8.81
CA SER A 46 -7.38 11.02 -9.20
C SER A 46 -8.08 11.83 -8.11
N ILE A 47 -8.32 13.10 -8.41
CA ILE A 47 -9.07 14.04 -7.57
C ILE A 47 -10.59 13.84 -7.63
N TYR A 48 -11.07 13.00 -8.55
CA TYR A 48 -12.49 12.86 -8.88
C TYR A 48 -13.19 11.79 -8.05
N GLN A 49 -14.52 11.91 -7.96
CA GLN A 49 -15.39 10.91 -7.39
C GLN A 49 -16.67 10.81 -8.20
N VAL A 50 -16.86 9.68 -8.89
CA VAL A 50 -18.03 9.42 -9.74
C VAL A 50 -18.54 8.04 -9.44
N GLU A 51 -19.77 7.95 -8.97
CA GLU A 51 -20.36 6.69 -8.59
C GLU A 51 -20.80 5.86 -9.82
N PRO A 52 -20.46 4.56 -9.88
CA PRO A 52 -20.93 3.68 -10.95
C PRO A 52 -22.38 3.22 -10.71
N GLY A 53 -23.03 2.75 -11.77
CA GLY A 53 -24.36 2.12 -11.68
C GLY A 53 -24.27 0.68 -11.15
N ALA A 54 -23.28 -0.07 -11.60
CA ALA A 54 -23.00 -1.44 -11.19
C ALA A 54 -21.50 -1.77 -11.38
N VAL A 55 -21.05 -2.89 -10.80
CA VAL A 55 -19.70 -3.42 -11.01
C VAL A 55 -19.77 -4.91 -11.39
N ALA A 56 -19.06 -5.27 -12.46
CA ALA A 56 -18.85 -6.63 -12.94
C ALA A 56 -17.39 -7.04 -12.78
N PHE A 57 -17.18 -8.27 -12.31
CA PHE A 57 -15.87 -8.90 -12.11
C PHE A 57 -15.77 -10.14 -13.00
N PRO A 58 -15.47 -10.00 -14.30
CA PRO A 58 -15.36 -11.13 -15.21
C PRO A 58 -14.28 -12.12 -14.75
N ARG A 59 -14.50 -13.42 -14.97
CA ARG A 59 -13.51 -14.50 -14.73
C ARG A 59 -12.81 -14.94 -16.01
N THR A 60 -13.49 -14.82 -17.15
CA THR A 60 -13.03 -15.37 -18.42
C THR A 60 -13.18 -14.35 -19.55
N ARG A 61 -12.54 -14.61 -20.69
CA ARG A 61 -12.82 -13.87 -21.94
C ARG A 61 -14.31 -13.94 -22.31
N ASP A 62 -14.96 -15.09 -22.09
CA ASP A 62 -16.35 -15.28 -22.48
C ASP A 62 -17.31 -14.42 -21.63
N ASP A 63 -16.94 -14.11 -20.38
CA ASP A 63 -17.63 -13.09 -19.58
C ASP A 63 -17.56 -11.69 -20.20
N LEU A 64 -16.42 -11.32 -20.80
CA LEU A 64 -16.30 -10.05 -21.55
C LEU A 64 -17.18 -10.07 -22.81
N VAL A 65 -17.25 -11.21 -23.51
CA VAL A 65 -18.16 -11.40 -24.66
C VAL A 65 -19.63 -11.27 -24.22
N ARG A 66 -20.01 -11.84 -23.07
CA ARG A 66 -21.38 -11.70 -22.52
C ARG A 66 -21.71 -10.25 -22.20
N ILE A 67 -20.77 -9.49 -21.64
CA ILE A 67 -20.91 -8.03 -21.43
C ILE A 67 -21.07 -7.31 -22.76
N ALA A 68 -20.23 -7.58 -23.76
CA ALA A 68 -20.34 -6.96 -25.07
C ALA A 68 -21.70 -7.25 -25.74
N LYS A 69 -22.16 -8.50 -25.72
CA LYS A 69 -23.49 -8.87 -26.22
C LYS A 69 -24.63 -8.17 -25.48
N LEU A 70 -24.45 -7.80 -24.20
CA LEU A 70 -25.43 -6.98 -23.48
C LEU A 70 -25.49 -5.57 -24.08
N LEU A 71 -24.35 -5.04 -24.56
CA LEU A 71 -24.30 -3.75 -25.26
C LEU A 71 -24.90 -3.79 -26.67
N ASP A 72 -25.05 -4.96 -27.27
CA ASP A 72 -25.74 -5.08 -28.56
C ASP A 72 -27.27 -5.18 -28.40
N ASP A 73 -27.74 -5.48 -27.18
CA ASP A 73 -29.17 -5.60 -26.88
C ASP A 73 -29.85 -4.22 -26.76
N PRO A 74 -30.89 -3.92 -27.58
CA PRO A 74 -31.55 -2.62 -27.57
C PRO A 74 -32.18 -2.23 -26.22
N ARG A 75 -32.58 -3.22 -25.39
CA ARG A 75 -33.15 -2.97 -24.05
C ARG A 75 -32.16 -2.25 -23.13
N PHE A 76 -30.87 -2.41 -23.40
CA PHE A 76 -29.79 -1.87 -22.59
C PHE A 76 -29.03 -0.75 -23.30
N ALA A 77 -29.58 -0.13 -24.35
CA ALA A 77 -28.92 0.89 -25.18
C ALA A 77 -28.22 2.03 -24.40
N GLU A 78 -28.73 2.38 -23.22
CA GLU A 78 -28.19 3.44 -22.36
C GLU A 78 -27.00 3.01 -21.48
N ILE A 79 -26.71 1.71 -21.38
CA ILE A 79 -25.60 1.22 -20.56
C ILE A 79 -24.27 1.53 -21.23
N VAL A 80 -23.41 2.22 -20.52
CA VAL A 80 -22.02 2.44 -20.92
C VAL A 80 -21.10 1.62 -20.01
N ILE A 81 -19.97 1.17 -20.54
CA ILE A 81 -19.00 0.41 -19.77
C ILE A 81 -17.80 1.26 -19.38
N ARG A 82 -17.24 0.95 -18.21
CA ARG A 82 -16.05 1.59 -17.65
C ARG A 82 -15.00 0.51 -17.33
N PRO A 83 -14.13 0.17 -18.30
CA PRO A 83 -13.07 -0.80 -18.06
C PRO A 83 -12.15 -0.35 -16.94
N ARG A 84 -11.75 -1.29 -16.08
CA ARG A 84 -10.96 -0.99 -14.88
C ARG A 84 -9.97 -2.11 -14.57
N GLY A 85 -8.71 -1.72 -14.40
CA GLY A 85 -7.67 -2.58 -13.85
C GLY A 85 -7.37 -2.26 -12.39
N GLY A 86 -6.11 -2.02 -12.05
CA GLY A 86 -5.65 -1.69 -10.69
C GLY A 86 -6.13 -0.36 -10.10
N ALA A 87 -6.80 0.49 -10.90
CA ALA A 87 -7.32 1.80 -10.49
C ALA A 87 -6.26 2.77 -9.92
N THR A 88 -5.06 2.70 -10.49
CA THR A 88 -3.90 3.53 -10.13
C THR A 88 -3.79 4.82 -10.95
N GLY A 89 -4.62 4.96 -12.00
CA GLY A 89 -4.68 6.13 -12.86
C GLY A 89 -5.04 7.41 -12.11
N THR A 90 -4.43 8.52 -12.52
CA THR A 90 -4.46 9.80 -11.79
C THR A 90 -5.37 10.85 -12.42
N ASN A 91 -5.99 10.56 -13.55
CA ASN A 91 -6.79 11.51 -14.31
C ASN A 91 -8.25 11.05 -14.51
N GLY A 92 -8.70 10.05 -13.74
CA GLY A 92 -10.09 9.57 -13.79
C GLY A 92 -10.36 8.67 -14.99
N GLN A 93 -9.34 7.98 -15.54
CA GLN A 93 -9.44 7.12 -16.72
C GLN A 93 -10.52 6.04 -16.55
N SER A 94 -10.58 5.45 -15.35
CA SER A 94 -11.50 4.37 -14.99
C SER A 94 -12.79 4.83 -14.31
N LEU A 95 -13.04 6.15 -14.28
CA LEU A 95 -14.19 6.76 -13.59
C LEU A 95 -15.24 7.27 -14.57
N GLY A 96 -16.50 7.04 -14.20
CA GLY A 96 -17.69 7.49 -14.91
C GLY A 96 -18.91 6.73 -14.41
N HIS A 97 -20.10 7.29 -14.61
CA HIS A 97 -21.33 6.53 -14.44
C HIS A 97 -21.40 5.42 -15.53
N GLY A 98 -21.97 4.27 -15.21
CA GLY A 98 -21.96 3.08 -16.06
C GLY A 98 -21.76 1.76 -15.31
N LEU A 99 -21.61 0.68 -16.08
CA LEU A 99 -21.18 -0.63 -15.62
C LEU A 99 -19.64 -0.66 -15.58
N VAL A 100 -19.05 -0.70 -14.38
CA VAL A 100 -17.60 -0.89 -14.24
C VAL A 100 -17.26 -2.35 -14.52
N VAL A 101 -16.27 -2.60 -15.37
CA VAL A 101 -15.78 -3.95 -15.69
C VAL A 101 -14.37 -4.07 -15.12
N ASP A 102 -14.24 -4.72 -13.95
CA ASP A 102 -12.97 -4.82 -13.22
C ASP A 102 -12.30 -6.18 -13.42
N THR A 103 -11.19 -6.20 -14.16
CA THR A 103 -10.45 -7.42 -14.47
C THR A 103 -9.42 -7.80 -13.40
N SER A 104 -9.16 -6.93 -12.42
CA SER A 104 -8.11 -7.14 -11.40
C SER A 104 -8.47 -8.14 -10.30
N ARG A 105 -9.75 -8.54 -10.22
CA ARG A 105 -10.23 -9.50 -9.22
C ARG A 105 -9.93 -10.94 -9.60
N HIS A 106 -10.32 -11.35 -10.81
CA HIS A 106 -10.28 -12.76 -11.24
C HIS A 106 -9.42 -13.04 -12.48
N MET A 107 -9.30 -12.11 -13.43
CA MET A 107 -8.51 -12.31 -14.66
C MET A 107 -7.03 -11.98 -14.41
N THR A 108 -6.38 -12.73 -13.51
CA THR A 108 -5.04 -12.43 -12.97
C THR A 108 -4.01 -13.53 -13.26
N ARG A 109 -4.25 -14.39 -14.25
CA ARG A 109 -3.40 -15.53 -14.59
C ARG A 109 -2.29 -15.15 -15.57
N ILE A 110 -1.08 -15.65 -15.29
CA ILE A 110 0.00 -15.76 -16.29
C ILE A 110 -0.26 -17.09 -17.01
N LEU A 111 -0.66 -17.00 -18.27
CA LEU A 111 -1.13 -18.15 -19.06
C LEU A 111 0.04 -18.98 -19.60
N GLU A 112 1.13 -18.32 -19.97
CA GLU A 112 2.30 -18.95 -20.60
C GLU A 112 3.57 -18.11 -20.40
N ILE A 113 4.71 -18.77 -20.18
CA ILE A 113 6.05 -18.18 -20.21
C ILE A 113 6.91 -19.03 -21.16
N ASP A 114 7.19 -18.51 -22.35
CA ASP A 114 8.11 -19.09 -23.32
C ASP A 114 9.47 -18.43 -23.18
N VAL A 115 10.35 -19.08 -22.41
CA VAL A 115 11.71 -18.58 -22.11
C VAL A 115 12.58 -18.55 -23.38
N ALA A 116 12.41 -19.53 -24.27
CA ALA A 116 13.25 -19.67 -25.47
C ALA A 116 13.00 -18.52 -26.46
N ASN A 117 11.72 -18.19 -26.67
CA ASN A 117 11.35 -17.09 -27.56
C ASN A 117 11.23 -15.74 -26.84
N ARG A 118 11.37 -15.73 -25.50
CA ARG A 118 11.20 -14.55 -24.63
C ARG A 118 9.83 -13.90 -24.78
N ILE A 119 8.80 -14.72 -24.66
CA ILE A 119 7.40 -14.33 -24.83
C ILE A 119 6.59 -14.76 -23.62
N VAL A 120 5.63 -13.93 -23.22
CA VAL A 120 4.63 -14.29 -22.20
C VAL A 120 3.23 -14.07 -22.72
N ARG A 121 2.28 -14.86 -22.22
CA ARG A 121 0.84 -14.61 -22.38
C ARG A 121 0.18 -14.43 -21.03
N VAL A 122 -0.60 -13.38 -20.90
CA VAL A 122 -1.13 -12.91 -19.61
C VAL A 122 -2.56 -12.40 -19.76
N GLU A 123 -3.33 -12.56 -18.70
CA GLU A 123 -4.62 -11.89 -18.55
C GLU A 123 -4.44 -10.42 -18.11
N PRO A 124 -5.40 -9.52 -18.41
CA PRO A 124 -5.27 -8.08 -18.20
C PRO A 124 -5.13 -7.68 -16.72
N GLY A 125 -5.61 -8.50 -15.78
CA GLY A 125 -5.56 -8.22 -14.35
C GLY A 125 -4.24 -8.62 -13.68
N VAL A 126 -3.30 -9.26 -14.38
CA VAL A 126 -1.97 -9.57 -13.85
C VAL A 126 -1.27 -8.28 -13.44
N VAL A 127 -0.70 -8.25 -12.24
CA VAL A 127 0.08 -7.11 -11.75
C VAL A 127 1.51 -7.16 -12.29
N LYS A 128 2.09 -6.02 -12.69
CA LYS A 128 3.44 -6.00 -13.28
C LYS A 128 4.48 -6.73 -12.42
N ASP A 129 4.58 -6.39 -11.14
CA ASP A 129 5.60 -7.02 -10.28
C ASP A 129 5.28 -8.48 -9.94
N GLN A 130 4.03 -8.91 -10.12
CA GLN A 130 3.68 -10.34 -10.07
C GLN A 130 4.29 -11.07 -11.27
N LEU A 131 4.19 -10.48 -12.48
CA LEU A 131 4.82 -11.01 -13.68
C LEU A 131 6.35 -11.04 -13.55
N ASN A 132 6.97 -9.93 -13.14
CA ASN A 132 8.43 -9.86 -13.01
C ASN A 132 8.99 -10.82 -11.95
N ARG A 133 8.24 -11.08 -10.86
CA ARG A 133 8.62 -12.09 -9.86
C ARG A 133 8.71 -13.49 -10.45
N GLU A 134 7.83 -13.84 -11.39
CA GLU A 134 7.87 -15.14 -12.07
C GLU A 134 8.96 -15.16 -13.14
N LEU A 135 9.13 -14.09 -13.92
CA LEU A 135 10.15 -14.00 -14.96
C LEU A 135 11.59 -13.99 -14.43
N ALA A 136 11.82 -13.39 -13.26
CA ALA A 136 13.15 -13.32 -12.65
C ALA A 136 13.75 -14.72 -12.39
N LYS A 137 12.92 -15.75 -12.18
CA LYS A 137 13.35 -17.15 -12.04
C LYS A 137 14.05 -17.70 -13.30
N HIS A 138 13.83 -17.04 -14.43
CA HIS A 138 14.40 -17.38 -15.74
C HIS A 138 15.42 -16.33 -16.24
N GLY A 139 15.81 -15.37 -15.39
CA GLY A 139 16.70 -14.26 -15.78
C GLY A 139 16.05 -13.27 -16.75
N LEU A 140 14.72 -13.21 -16.79
CA LEU A 140 13.94 -12.33 -17.66
C LEU A 140 13.15 -11.30 -16.85
N PHE A 141 12.73 -10.21 -17.49
CA PHE A 141 11.82 -9.23 -16.93
C PHE A 141 10.99 -8.54 -18.02
N PHE A 142 9.80 -8.06 -17.65
CA PHE A 142 9.03 -7.11 -18.43
C PHE A 142 9.51 -5.69 -18.06
N ALA A 143 10.01 -4.97 -19.06
CA ALA A 143 10.86 -3.80 -18.87
C ALA A 143 10.17 -2.50 -18.41
N PRO A 144 8.96 -2.14 -18.89
CA PRO A 144 8.30 -0.90 -18.48
C PRO A 144 8.16 -0.79 -16.95
N GLU A 145 8.66 0.28 -16.33
CA GLU A 145 8.78 0.43 -14.89
C GLU A 145 7.93 1.57 -14.32
N LEU A 146 7.14 1.30 -13.27
CA LEU A 146 6.16 2.25 -12.74
C LEU A 146 6.31 2.42 -11.22
N SER A 147 6.04 3.62 -10.72
CA SER A 147 5.93 3.84 -9.26
C SER A 147 4.80 3.05 -8.58
N THR A 148 3.87 2.50 -9.37
CA THR A 148 2.73 1.69 -8.90
C THR A 148 2.81 0.22 -9.31
N SER A 149 4.00 -0.25 -9.73
CA SER A 149 4.25 -1.58 -10.29
C SER A 149 3.73 -2.76 -9.46
N ASN A 150 3.68 -2.62 -8.13
CA ASN A 150 3.16 -3.63 -7.20
C ASN A 150 1.63 -3.76 -7.17
N ARG A 151 0.90 -2.99 -7.97
CA ARG A 151 -0.58 -3.01 -8.05
C ARG A 151 -1.15 -2.58 -9.39
N ALA A 152 -0.35 -1.95 -10.25
CA ALA A 152 -0.71 -1.65 -11.63
C ALA A 152 -0.85 -2.96 -12.40
N THR A 153 -1.98 -3.09 -13.10
CA THR A 153 -2.33 -4.28 -13.88
C THR A 153 -1.91 -4.09 -15.34
N LEU A 154 -1.46 -5.14 -16.01
CA LEU A 154 -0.97 -5.08 -17.40
C LEU A 154 -2.02 -4.53 -18.37
N GLY A 155 -3.30 -4.90 -18.25
CA GLY A 155 -4.36 -4.32 -19.07
C GLY A 155 -4.54 -2.81 -18.87
N GLY A 156 -4.27 -2.32 -17.65
CA GLY A 156 -4.22 -0.89 -17.34
C GLY A 156 -3.01 -0.21 -17.99
N MET A 157 -1.83 -0.83 -17.89
CA MET A 157 -0.61 -0.34 -18.53
C MET A 157 -0.75 -0.26 -20.04
N ILE A 158 -1.32 -1.28 -20.68
CA ILE A 158 -1.61 -1.30 -22.12
C ILE A 158 -2.61 -0.18 -22.44
N SER A 159 -3.69 -0.07 -21.68
CA SER A 159 -4.72 0.94 -21.93
C SER A 159 -4.22 2.38 -21.76
N THR A 160 -3.17 2.63 -20.96
CA THR A 160 -2.58 3.97 -20.82
C THR A 160 -1.26 4.13 -21.56
N ASP A 161 -0.77 3.09 -22.26
CA ASP A 161 0.58 3.01 -22.84
C ASP A 161 1.68 3.46 -21.85
N ALA A 162 1.61 2.91 -20.63
CA ALA A 162 2.50 3.29 -19.53
C ALA A 162 3.96 2.92 -19.83
N CYS A 163 4.92 3.65 -19.27
CA CYS A 163 6.34 3.35 -19.50
C CYS A 163 7.21 3.59 -18.26
N GLY A 164 7.39 4.84 -17.85
CA GLY A 164 8.21 5.25 -16.69
C GLY A 164 9.71 5.09 -16.90
N GLN A 165 10.45 4.73 -15.83
CA GLN A 165 11.92 4.77 -15.82
C GLN A 165 12.53 3.82 -16.86
N GLY A 166 13.57 4.30 -17.55
CA GLY A 166 14.30 3.50 -18.55
C GLY A 166 13.60 3.39 -19.91
N SER A 167 12.47 4.06 -20.12
CA SER A 167 11.72 3.94 -21.38
C SER A 167 12.48 4.44 -22.61
N CYS A 168 13.43 5.37 -22.44
CA CYS A 168 14.25 5.86 -23.55
C CYS A 168 15.18 4.76 -24.09
N LEU A 169 15.50 3.77 -23.24
CA LEU A 169 16.30 2.60 -23.60
C LEU A 169 15.40 1.42 -24.03
N TYR A 170 14.37 1.10 -23.24
CA TYR A 170 13.58 -0.12 -23.42
C TYR A 170 12.29 0.07 -24.23
N GLY A 171 11.86 1.30 -24.45
CA GLY A 171 10.54 1.60 -25.02
C GLY A 171 9.43 1.67 -23.98
N LYS A 172 8.20 1.77 -24.47
CA LYS A 172 6.96 1.83 -23.70
C LYS A 172 6.23 0.50 -23.69
N THR A 173 5.13 0.40 -22.94
CA THR A 173 4.30 -0.80 -22.90
C THR A 173 3.94 -1.30 -24.31
N ARG A 174 3.50 -0.43 -25.23
CA ARG A 174 3.15 -0.86 -26.60
C ARG A 174 4.28 -1.54 -27.37
N ASP A 175 5.53 -1.11 -27.15
CA ASP A 175 6.71 -1.64 -27.84
C ASP A 175 7.02 -3.08 -27.39
N HIS A 176 6.45 -3.46 -26.24
CA HIS A 176 6.51 -4.82 -25.73
C HIS A 176 5.27 -5.67 -26.02
N VAL A 177 4.18 -5.08 -26.52
CA VAL A 177 2.99 -5.83 -26.89
C VAL A 177 3.21 -6.44 -28.27
N LEU A 178 3.15 -7.76 -28.37
CA LEU A 178 3.24 -8.47 -29.66
C LEU A 178 1.87 -8.62 -30.30
N ALA A 179 0.87 -9.01 -29.50
CA ALA A 179 -0.51 -9.14 -29.92
C ALA A 179 -1.49 -8.93 -28.75
N LEU A 180 -2.70 -8.45 -29.06
CA LEU A 180 -3.78 -8.27 -28.09
C LEU A 180 -5.02 -9.03 -28.53
N THR A 181 -5.54 -9.90 -27.68
CA THR A 181 -6.88 -10.46 -27.87
C THR A 181 -7.89 -9.54 -27.20
N CYS A 182 -8.78 -8.99 -28.01
CA CYS A 182 -9.77 -7.99 -27.64
C CYS A 182 -11.19 -8.50 -27.89
N VAL A 183 -12.15 -7.96 -27.14
CA VAL A 183 -13.59 -8.13 -27.37
C VAL A 183 -14.17 -6.78 -27.77
N LEU A 184 -14.77 -6.73 -28.96
CA LEU A 184 -15.43 -5.54 -29.51
C LEU A 184 -16.86 -5.40 -28.97
N THR A 185 -17.50 -4.27 -29.22
CA THR A 185 -18.83 -3.94 -28.69
C THR A 185 -19.95 -4.86 -29.16
N ASP A 186 -19.80 -5.52 -30.31
CA ASP A 186 -20.72 -6.53 -30.85
C ASP A 186 -20.44 -7.96 -30.33
N GLY A 187 -19.43 -8.11 -29.47
CA GLY A 187 -18.99 -9.40 -28.92
C GLY A 187 -18.01 -10.17 -29.81
N THR A 188 -17.58 -9.60 -30.94
CA THR A 188 -16.52 -10.18 -31.77
C THR A 188 -15.23 -10.29 -30.97
N VAL A 189 -14.64 -11.49 -30.94
CA VAL A 189 -13.31 -11.73 -30.42
C VAL A 189 -12.31 -11.57 -31.56
N TRP A 190 -11.32 -10.71 -31.37
CA TRP A 190 -10.33 -10.38 -32.37
C TRP A 190 -8.93 -10.32 -31.76
N THR A 191 -7.94 -10.84 -32.46
CA THR A 191 -6.53 -10.69 -32.09
C THR A 191 -5.88 -9.65 -32.99
N ALA A 192 -5.47 -8.53 -32.41
CA ALA A 192 -4.73 -7.47 -33.08
C ALA A 192 -3.24 -7.81 -33.09
N GLU A 193 -2.65 -7.94 -34.27
CA GLU A 193 -1.23 -8.21 -34.51
C GLU A 193 -0.74 -7.37 -35.71
N PRO A 194 0.58 -7.14 -35.88
CA PRO A 194 1.11 -6.47 -37.06
C PRO A 194 0.78 -7.25 -38.33
N LEU A 195 0.30 -6.56 -39.36
CA LEU A 195 -0.04 -7.13 -40.66
C LEU A 195 0.91 -6.60 -41.73
N ASP A 196 1.40 -7.49 -42.59
CA ASP A 196 2.05 -7.07 -43.83
C ASP A 196 1.02 -6.53 -44.84
N ALA A 197 1.47 -6.18 -46.04
CA ALA A 197 0.59 -5.59 -47.06
C ALA A 197 -0.53 -6.55 -47.50
N GLU A 198 -0.22 -7.84 -47.66
CA GLU A 198 -1.21 -8.85 -48.04
C GLU A 198 -2.22 -9.09 -46.91
N GLY A 199 -1.74 -9.21 -45.69
CA GLY A 199 -2.56 -9.34 -44.49
C GLY A 199 -3.47 -8.14 -44.27
N LEU A 200 -2.99 -6.91 -44.53
CA LEU A 200 -3.80 -5.70 -44.45
C LEU A 200 -4.93 -5.69 -45.49
N GLU A 201 -4.64 -6.04 -46.75
CA GLU A 201 -5.67 -6.11 -47.80
C GLU A 201 -6.69 -7.23 -47.52
N ALA A 202 -6.24 -8.38 -47.02
CA ALA A 202 -7.13 -9.45 -46.56
C ALA A 202 -8.03 -8.99 -45.40
N ALA A 203 -7.47 -8.26 -44.42
CA ALA A 203 -8.23 -7.70 -43.31
C ALA A 203 -9.26 -6.66 -43.79
N LYS A 204 -8.87 -5.77 -44.70
CA LYS A 204 -9.76 -4.77 -45.34
C LYS A 204 -10.86 -5.41 -46.18
N GLY A 205 -10.63 -6.61 -46.74
CA GLY A 205 -11.61 -7.37 -47.52
C GLY A 205 -12.72 -8.02 -46.69
N ARG A 206 -12.62 -8.03 -45.35
CA ARG A 206 -13.65 -8.62 -44.48
C ARG A 206 -14.94 -7.80 -44.49
N ASN A 207 -16.08 -8.49 -44.45
CA ASN A 207 -17.42 -7.88 -44.39
C ASN A 207 -17.97 -7.77 -42.96
N ASP A 208 -17.10 -7.56 -41.99
CA ASP A 208 -17.44 -7.42 -40.56
C ASP A 208 -16.80 -6.19 -39.93
N ARG A 209 -16.99 -6.02 -38.63
CA ARG A 209 -16.46 -4.92 -37.82
C ARG A 209 -14.92 -4.82 -37.92
N ILE A 210 -14.22 -5.95 -37.98
CA ILE A 210 -12.76 -5.97 -38.12
C ILE A 210 -12.35 -5.36 -39.46
N GLY A 211 -13.03 -5.73 -40.55
CA GLY A 211 -12.77 -5.13 -41.86
C GLY A 211 -13.06 -3.64 -41.91
N GLU A 212 -14.15 -3.19 -41.26
CA GLU A 212 -14.47 -1.77 -41.12
C GLU A 212 -13.34 -1.01 -40.40
N ILE A 213 -12.89 -1.51 -39.26
CA ILE A 213 -11.79 -0.92 -38.49
C ILE A 213 -10.53 -0.76 -39.35
N HIS A 214 -10.10 -1.81 -40.05
CA HIS A 214 -8.88 -1.74 -40.87
C HIS A 214 -9.03 -0.75 -42.02
N ARG A 215 -10.17 -0.74 -42.73
CA ARG A 215 -10.44 0.25 -43.80
C ARG A 215 -10.43 1.67 -43.27
N THR A 216 -11.10 1.93 -42.14
CA THR A 216 -11.18 3.28 -41.56
C THR A 216 -9.83 3.77 -41.07
N VAL A 217 -9.07 2.93 -40.36
CA VAL A 217 -7.77 3.35 -39.81
C VAL A 217 -6.74 3.55 -40.92
N ASP A 218 -6.70 2.68 -41.93
CA ASP A 218 -5.81 2.82 -43.10
C ASP A 218 -6.12 4.10 -43.89
N ALA A 219 -7.41 4.39 -44.13
CA ALA A 219 -7.84 5.64 -44.77
C ALA A 219 -7.45 6.87 -43.94
N VAL A 220 -7.71 6.85 -42.63
CA VAL A 220 -7.35 7.96 -41.72
C VAL A 220 -5.86 8.29 -41.82
N VAL A 221 -4.98 7.30 -41.74
CA VAL A 221 -3.53 7.55 -41.80
C VAL A 221 -3.09 8.04 -43.17
N THR A 222 -3.60 7.41 -44.23
CA THR A 222 -3.18 7.72 -45.60
C THR A 222 -3.64 9.11 -46.02
N GLU A 223 -4.89 9.47 -45.72
CA GLU A 223 -5.48 10.76 -46.11
C GLU A 223 -4.97 11.92 -45.24
N ASN A 224 -4.57 11.66 -44.00
CA ASN A 224 -4.13 12.70 -43.06
C ASN A 224 -2.61 12.70 -42.81
N ALA A 225 -1.80 12.00 -43.61
CA ALA A 225 -0.37 11.82 -43.39
C ALA A 225 0.40 13.13 -43.15
N ALA A 226 0.16 14.15 -43.98
CA ALA A 226 0.79 15.47 -43.83
C ALA A 226 0.41 16.15 -42.50
N LEU A 227 -0.85 16.07 -42.11
CA LEU A 227 -1.36 16.68 -40.89
C LEU A 227 -0.90 15.93 -39.63
N ILE A 228 -0.79 14.60 -39.71
CA ILE A 228 -0.18 13.76 -38.66
C ILE A 228 1.27 14.21 -38.43
N ALA A 229 2.05 14.35 -39.51
CA ALA A 229 3.44 14.80 -39.42
C ALA A 229 3.60 16.23 -38.88
N GLU A 230 2.63 17.12 -39.14
CA GLU A 230 2.60 18.49 -38.62
C GLU A 230 2.22 18.54 -37.13
N ARG A 231 1.19 17.78 -36.72
CA ARG A 231 0.53 17.97 -35.41
C ARG A 231 1.05 17.06 -34.31
N PHE A 232 1.58 15.89 -34.64
CA PHE A 232 2.13 14.99 -33.61
C PHE A 232 3.49 15.50 -33.13
N PRO A 233 3.67 15.73 -31.83
CA PRO A 233 4.91 16.29 -31.31
C PRO A 233 6.03 15.25 -31.37
N LYS A 234 7.23 15.72 -31.74
CA LYS A 234 8.44 14.90 -31.84
C LYS A 234 9.13 14.83 -30.47
N LEU A 235 8.65 13.94 -29.61
CA LEU A 235 9.13 13.76 -28.24
C LEU A 235 9.75 12.37 -28.05
N ASN A 236 10.76 12.28 -27.16
CA ASN A 236 11.38 11.00 -26.78
C ASN A 236 10.35 10.01 -26.19
N ARG A 237 9.42 10.53 -25.39
CA ARG A 237 8.19 9.83 -25.01
C ARG A 237 7.03 10.46 -25.78
N CYS A 238 6.57 9.77 -26.83
CA CYS A 238 5.44 10.22 -27.62
C CYS A 238 4.13 10.26 -26.79
N LEU A 239 3.05 10.77 -27.39
CA LEU A 239 1.67 10.74 -26.93
C LEU A 239 1.22 9.38 -26.36
N THR A 240 0.37 9.41 -25.32
CA THR A 240 -0.57 8.33 -24.96
C THR A 240 -1.94 8.62 -25.56
N GLY A 241 -2.62 7.67 -26.20
CA GLY A 241 -3.88 7.92 -26.93
C GLY A 241 -3.99 7.08 -28.20
N TYR A 242 -4.79 7.53 -29.18
CA TYR A 242 -4.74 6.95 -30.52
C TYR A 242 -3.49 7.45 -31.24
N ASP A 243 -2.41 6.66 -31.19
CA ASP A 243 -1.14 7.05 -31.81
C ASP A 243 -1.15 6.78 -33.32
N LEU A 244 -1.53 7.81 -34.08
CA LEU A 244 -1.60 7.73 -35.54
C LEU A 244 -0.22 7.80 -36.20
N ALA A 245 0.79 8.35 -35.52
CA ALA A 245 2.13 8.51 -36.08
C ALA A 245 2.90 7.17 -36.17
N HIS A 246 2.52 6.20 -35.33
CA HIS A 246 3.21 4.90 -35.21
C HIS A 246 2.31 3.72 -35.62
N LEU A 247 1.35 3.94 -36.53
CA LEU A 247 0.50 2.88 -37.07
C LEU A 247 1.22 1.93 -38.05
N ARG A 248 2.44 2.28 -38.45
CA ARG A 248 3.36 1.37 -39.12
C ARG A 248 4.58 1.14 -38.25
N ASP A 249 4.96 -0.11 -38.08
CA ASP A 249 6.18 -0.46 -37.35
C ASP A 249 7.45 -0.14 -38.19
N PRO A 250 8.66 -0.27 -37.63
CA PRO A 250 9.90 -0.02 -38.37
C PRO A 250 10.08 -0.90 -39.61
N GLU A 251 9.44 -2.06 -39.65
CA GLU A 251 9.44 -2.97 -40.80
C GLU A 251 8.35 -2.62 -41.84
N GLY A 252 7.55 -1.57 -41.60
CA GLY A 252 6.50 -1.07 -42.49
C GLY A 252 5.16 -1.82 -42.38
N ARG A 253 5.02 -2.77 -41.46
CA ARG A 253 3.78 -3.51 -41.20
C ARG A 253 2.74 -2.62 -40.53
N PHE A 254 1.48 -2.81 -40.88
CA PHE A 254 0.35 -2.08 -40.30
C PHE A 254 -0.02 -2.65 -38.93
N ASP A 255 -0.01 -1.79 -37.91
CA ASP A 255 -0.09 -2.22 -36.52
C ASP A 255 -1.10 -1.44 -35.70
N LEU A 256 -2.31 -2.00 -35.58
CA LEU A 256 -3.40 -1.41 -34.78
C LEU A 256 -3.11 -1.34 -33.27
N LYS A 257 -2.03 -1.95 -32.77
CA LYS A 257 -1.65 -1.79 -31.37
C LYS A 257 -1.38 -0.34 -31.00
N SER A 258 -0.88 0.49 -31.93
CA SER A 258 -0.58 1.89 -31.64
C SER A 258 -1.81 2.71 -31.27
N VAL A 259 -3.02 2.30 -31.70
CA VAL A 259 -4.27 2.97 -31.34
C VAL A 259 -5.02 2.28 -30.20
N ILE A 260 -4.84 0.97 -30.02
CA ILE A 260 -5.45 0.22 -28.90
C ILE A 260 -4.67 0.49 -27.60
N CYS A 261 -3.35 0.48 -27.65
CA CYS A 261 -2.50 0.89 -26.52
C CYS A 261 -2.65 2.40 -26.32
N GLY A 262 -2.96 2.83 -25.10
CA GLY A 262 -3.27 4.25 -24.82
C GLY A 262 -4.74 4.64 -25.09
N SER A 263 -5.60 3.72 -25.53
CA SER A 263 -7.03 4.00 -25.77
C SER A 263 -7.85 4.21 -24.49
N GLU A 264 -7.31 3.90 -23.30
CA GLU A 264 -8.02 4.01 -22.02
C GLU A 264 -9.35 3.25 -21.98
N GLY A 265 -9.44 2.13 -22.71
CA GLY A 265 -10.65 1.31 -22.79
C GLY A 265 -11.78 1.94 -23.59
N THR A 266 -11.50 2.92 -24.47
CA THR A 266 -12.49 3.52 -25.36
C THR A 266 -12.75 2.71 -26.64
N LEU A 267 -11.88 1.76 -26.99
CA LEU A 267 -11.99 1.02 -28.27
C LEU A 267 -12.44 -0.43 -28.09
N ALA A 268 -11.87 -1.16 -27.12
CA ALA A 268 -12.19 -2.57 -26.91
C ALA A 268 -11.91 -3.01 -25.46
N LEU A 269 -12.48 -4.16 -25.08
CA LEU A 269 -12.12 -4.86 -23.83
C LEU A 269 -10.93 -5.79 -24.11
N ILE A 270 -9.80 -5.56 -23.43
CA ILE A 270 -8.62 -6.43 -23.53
C ILE A 270 -8.88 -7.70 -22.72
N ALA A 271 -8.76 -8.87 -23.36
CA ALA A 271 -8.96 -10.18 -22.74
C ALA A 271 -7.64 -10.92 -22.46
N GLU A 272 -6.67 -10.83 -23.37
CA GLU A 272 -5.34 -11.43 -23.24
C GLU A 272 -4.30 -10.53 -23.92
N ALA A 273 -3.07 -10.55 -23.41
CA ALA A 273 -1.93 -9.90 -24.05
C ALA A 273 -0.79 -10.89 -24.25
N ARG A 274 -0.19 -10.88 -25.44
CA ARG A 274 1.09 -11.54 -25.73
C ARG A 274 2.16 -10.48 -25.73
N LEU A 275 3.16 -10.62 -24.85
CA LEU A 275 4.21 -9.63 -24.63
C LEU A 275 5.59 -10.23 -24.91
N ASN A 276 6.54 -9.44 -25.41
CA ASN A 276 7.94 -9.80 -25.31
C ASN A 276 8.47 -9.50 -23.90
N VAL A 277 9.56 -10.16 -23.53
CA VAL A 277 10.28 -9.92 -22.27
C VAL A 277 11.77 -9.84 -22.55
N LEU A 278 12.51 -9.12 -21.72
CA LEU A 278 13.94 -8.87 -21.92
C LEU A 278 14.78 -9.63 -20.90
N PRO A 279 16.05 -9.98 -21.22
CA PRO A 279 16.98 -10.48 -20.23
C PRO A 279 17.30 -9.40 -19.19
N ILE A 280 17.41 -9.78 -17.92
CA ILE A 280 17.85 -8.87 -16.86
C ILE A 280 19.31 -8.47 -17.13
N PRO A 281 19.65 -7.17 -17.19
CA PRO A 281 21.02 -6.71 -17.41
C PRO A 281 22.00 -7.27 -16.38
N LYS A 282 23.23 -7.59 -16.82
CA LYS A 282 24.25 -8.21 -15.95
C LYS A 282 25.03 -7.20 -15.11
N ALA A 283 25.18 -5.97 -15.59
CA ALA A 283 25.92 -4.92 -14.93
C ALA A 283 25.08 -3.65 -14.83
N ALA A 284 25.16 -2.98 -13.67
CA ALA A 284 24.53 -1.70 -13.43
C ALA A 284 25.40 -0.85 -12.50
N VAL A 285 25.47 0.46 -12.78
CA VAL A 285 26.07 1.46 -11.91
C VAL A 285 25.20 2.70 -11.88
N LEU A 286 25.07 3.31 -10.71
CA LEU A 286 24.30 4.54 -10.53
C LEU A 286 25.21 5.64 -9.98
N VAL A 287 25.21 6.80 -10.63
CA VAL A 287 25.91 8.00 -10.19
C VAL A 287 24.88 8.97 -9.59
N ALA A 288 25.08 9.33 -8.33
CA ALA A 288 24.25 10.31 -7.64
C ALA A 288 24.99 11.65 -7.58
N LEU A 289 24.49 12.65 -8.31
CA LEU A 289 25.03 14.01 -8.35
C LEU A 289 24.22 14.95 -7.44
N SER A 290 24.93 15.81 -6.72
CA SER A 290 24.36 16.81 -5.81
C SER A 290 24.55 18.23 -6.36
N TYR A 291 23.54 19.08 -6.23
CA TYR A 291 23.52 20.45 -6.77
C TYR A 291 23.11 21.46 -5.69
N VAL A 292 23.53 22.72 -5.90
CA VAL A 292 23.14 23.85 -5.04
C VAL A 292 21.64 24.16 -5.10
N ASP A 293 20.97 23.83 -6.22
CA ASP A 293 19.53 23.96 -6.39
C ASP A 293 19.00 23.05 -7.52
N PHE A 294 17.68 22.95 -7.60
CA PHE A 294 16.97 22.12 -8.58
C PHE A 294 17.12 22.60 -10.03
N ASP A 295 17.26 23.90 -10.24
CA ASP A 295 17.36 24.50 -11.58
C ASP A 295 18.73 24.18 -12.21
N ALA A 296 19.80 24.22 -11.40
CA ALA A 296 21.13 23.72 -11.79
C ALA A 296 21.08 22.24 -12.18
N ALA A 297 20.38 21.39 -11.40
CA ALA A 297 20.25 19.97 -11.71
C ALA A 297 19.54 19.73 -13.06
N LEU A 298 18.47 20.48 -13.36
CA LEU A 298 17.74 20.38 -14.63
C LEU A 298 18.56 20.83 -15.84
N ARG A 299 19.28 21.97 -15.73
CA ARG A 299 20.12 22.45 -16.84
C ARG A 299 21.29 21.51 -17.10
N ASP A 300 21.86 20.95 -16.05
CA ASP A 300 22.99 20.02 -16.17
C ASP A 300 22.60 18.69 -16.80
N ALA A 301 21.35 18.24 -16.65
CA ALA A 301 20.90 16.97 -17.21
C ALA A 301 21.16 16.84 -18.72
N GLN A 302 21.07 17.93 -19.49
CA GLN A 302 21.38 17.93 -20.93
C GLN A 302 22.85 17.58 -21.22
N ALA A 303 23.77 17.97 -20.34
CA ALA A 303 25.18 17.60 -20.44
C ALA A 303 25.41 16.12 -20.10
N LEU A 304 24.52 15.50 -19.32
CA LEU A 304 24.61 14.10 -18.89
C LEU A 304 24.08 13.11 -19.95
N LEU A 305 23.11 13.52 -20.78
CA LEU A 305 22.46 12.63 -21.77
C LEU A 305 23.43 12.01 -22.80
N PRO A 306 24.42 12.73 -23.37
CA PRO A 306 25.32 12.18 -24.38
C PRO A 306 26.18 11.00 -23.92
N PHE A 307 26.25 10.72 -22.62
CA PHE A 307 27.04 9.62 -22.07
C PHE A 307 26.39 8.24 -22.23
N GLY A 308 25.13 8.18 -22.70
CA GLY A 308 24.42 6.92 -22.92
C GLY A 308 23.85 6.32 -21.63
N ALA A 309 23.42 7.18 -20.69
CA ALA A 309 22.73 6.72 -19.49
C ALA A 309 21.39 6.07 -19.84
N ALA A 310 21.05 4.99 -19.13
CA ALA A 310 19.78 4.30 -19.25
C ALA A 310 18.63 5.09 -18.63
N SER A 311 18.91 5.86 -17.58
CA SER A 311 17.96 6.83 -17.01
C SER A 311 18.67 8.02 -16.35
N VAL A 312 18.04 9.20 -16.41
CA VAL A 312 18.45 10.40 -15.69
C VAL A 312 17.26 10.97 -14.94
N GLU A 313 17.29 10.81 -13.61
CA GLU A 313 16.20 11.20 -12.71
C GLU A 313 16.56 12.40 -11.86
N THR A 314 15.70 13.41 -11.82
CA THR A 314 15.92 14.60 -10.97
C THR A 314 14.93 14.66 -9.80
N ILE A 315 15.44 15.06 -8.63
CA ILE A 315 14.67 15.23 -7.39
C ILE A 315 14.85 16.66 -6.86
N ASP A 316 13.75 17.32 -6.50
CA ASP A 316 13.79 18.64 -5.86
C ASP A 316 14.09 18.59 -4.34
N SER A 317 14.37 19.75 -3.77
CA SER A 317 14.65 19.89 -2.33
C SER A 317 13.50 19.45 -1.44
N THR A 318 12.24 19.61 -1.88
CA THR A 318 11.05 19.20 -1.11
C THR A 318 10.99 17.68 -0.95
N VAL A 319 11.14 16.94 -2.05
CA VAL A 319 11.12 15.48 -2.06
C VAL A 319 12.35 14.94 -1.33
N LEU A 320 13.52 15.54 -1.50
CA LEU A 320 14.72 15.18 -0.76
C LEU A 320 14.57 15.40 0.76
N ALA A 321 13.99 16.52 1.18
CA ALA A 321 13.73 16.81 2.59
C ALA A 321 12.73 15.82 3.22
N LEU A 322 11.80 15.27 2.43
CA LEU A 322 10.92 14.18 2.86
C LEU A 322 11.70 12.86 2.97
N ALA A 323 12.54 12.55 1.98
CA ALA A 323 13.40 11.36 2.00
C ALA A 323 14.32 11.34 3.22
N ARG A 324 14.93 12.48 3.58
CA ARG A 324 15.78 12.65 4.79
C ARG A 324 15.09 12.28 6.10
N LYS A 325 13.76 12.30 6.14
CA LYS A 325 12.95 11.95 7.32
C LYS A 325 12.49 10.49 7.31
N ASP A 326 12.63 9.80 6.18
CA ASP A 326 12.28 8.38 6.06
C ASP A 326 13.43 7.49 6.57
N PRO A 327 13.14 6.35 7.22
CA PRO A 327 14.16 5.42 7.69
C PRO A 327 15.13 4.95 6.61
N ILE A 328 14.71 4.87 5.34
CA ILE A 328 15.59 4.48 4.22
C ILE A 328 16.80 5.43 4.11
N TRP A 329 16.68 6.68 4.59
CA TRP A 329 17.76 7.66 4.54
C TRP A 329 19.02 7.16 5.25
N ALA A 330 18.88 6.44 6.36
CA ALA A 330 20.03 5.92 7.10
C ALA A 330 20.88 4.95 6.26
N GLU A 331 20.27 4.29 5.27
CA GLU A 331 20.92 3.34 4.37
C GLU A 331 21.54 4.01 3.14
N VAL A 332 21.03 5.18 2.75
CA VAL A 332 21.47 5.88 1.52
C VAL A 332 22.21 7.19 1.78
N ARG A 333 22.29 7.70 3.03
CA ARG A 333 22.90 9.01 3.32
C ARG A 333 24.34 9.11 2.80
N ALA A 334 25.07 7.99 2.75
CA ALA A 334 26.45 7.94 2.29
C ALA A 334 26.61 8.38 0.82
N PHE A 335 25.54 8.29 0.02
CA PHE A 335 25.52 8.74 -1.37
C PHE A 335 25.22 10.24 -1.53
N PHE A 336 24.87 10.93 -0.44
CA PHE A 336 24.56 12.35 -0.41
C PHE A 336 25.38 13.05 0.68
N PRO A 337 26.72 13.11 0.55
CA PRO A 337 27.59 13.74 1.54
C PRO A 337 27.29 15.22 1.67
N ASP A 338 27.50 15.76 2.88
CA ASP A 338 27.40 17.20 3.12
C ASP A 338 28.50 17.94 2.35
N ASP A 339 28.15 19.10 1.79
CA ASP A 339 29.12 19.97 1.10
C ASP A 339 30.16 20.50 2.11
N PRO A 340 31.47 20.41 1.82
CA PRO A 340 32.52 20.90 2.72
C PRO A 340 32.41 22.40 3.08
N ALA A 341 31.80 23.20 2.21
CA ALA A 341 31.54 24.63 2.46
C ALA A 341 30.20 24.89 3.18
N GLY A 342 29.49 23.84 3.60
CA GLY A 342 28.24 23.93 4.37
C GLY A 342 27.02 24.34 3.54
N ARG A 343 27.09 24.30 2.20
CA ARG A 343 25.94 24.63 1.35
C ARG A 343 24.91 23.49 1.38
N PRO A 344 23.60 23.79 1.40
CA PRO A 344 22.57 22.76 1.33
C PRO A 344 22.56 22.09 -0.05
N VAL A 345 22.36 20.76 -0.07
CA VAL A 345 22.02 20.02 -1.29
C VAL A 345 20.52 20.15 -1.52
N ASP A 346 20.14 20.92 -2.54
CA ASP A 346 18.75 21.26 -2.88
C ASP A 346 18.32 20.80 -4.29
N GLY A 347 19.16 20.03 -4.98
CA GLY A 347 18.85 19.31 -6.20
C GLY A 347 19.72 18.06 -6.33
N ILE A 348 19.17 16.98 -6.89
CA ILE A 348 19.90 15.73 -7.14
C ILE A 348 19.55 15.20 -8.53
N ASN A 349 20.57 14.70 -9.25
CA ASN A 349 20.41 13.81 -10.40
C ASN A 349 20.88 12.40 -10.06
N LEU A 350 20.08 11.39 -10.39
CA LEU A 350 20.45 9.98 -10.35
C LEU A 350 20.62 9.50 -11.80
N VAL A 351 21.85 9.16 -12.18
CA VAL A 351 22.22 8.73 -13.53
C VAL A 351 22.59 7.26 -13.50
N GLU A 352 21.83 6.43 -14.20
CA GLU A 352 22.03 4.98 -14.20
C GLU A 352 22.55 4.50 -15.54
N PHE A 353 23.60 3.66 -15.51
CA PHE A 353 24.09 2.93 -16.67
C PHE A 353 23.84 1.45 -16.44
N VAL A 354 23.29 0.78 -17.45
CA VAL A 354 23.02 -0.67 -17.41
C VAL A 354 23.49 -1.32 -18.71
N GLY A 355 23.92 -2.57 -18.63
CA GLY A 355 24.35 -3.32 -19.82
C GLY A 355 24.68 -4.77 -19.51
N ASP A 356 24.90 -5.54 -20.58
CA ASP A 356 25.32 -6.94 -20.50
C ASP A 356 26.85 -7.10 -20.43
N ASP A 357 27.60 -6.08 -20.86
CA ASP A 357 29.06 -6.02 -20.80
C ASP A 357 29.48 -5.04 -19.70
N GLU A 358 30.09 -5.58 -18.65
CA GLU A 358 30.62 -4.81 -17.52
C GLU A 358 31.68 -3.81 -17.99
N ALA A 359 32.53 -4.16 -18.95
CA ALA A 359 33.58 -3.26 -19.44
C ALA A 359 33.00 -2.03 -20.17
N ALA A 360 31.91 -2.21 -20.92
CA ALA A 360 31.22 -1.11 -21.58
C ALA A 360 30.54 -0.16 -20.57
N VAL A 361 29.94 -0.71 -19.51
CA VAL A 361 29.35 0.07 -18.42
C VAL A 361 30.43 0.86 -17.66
N GLU A 362 31.56 0.24 -17.33
CA GLU A 362 32.70 0.92 -16.70
C GLU A 362 33.28 2.01 -17.60
N ALA A 363 33.43 1.75 -18.91
CA ALA A 363 33.93 2.77 -19.84
C ALA A 363 32.97 3.98 -19.94
N ALA A 364 31.65 3.78 -19.83
CA ALA A 364 30.69 4.88 -19.79
C ALA A 364 30.78 5.68 -18.49
N LEU A 365 30.92 4.98 -17.37
CA LEU A 365 31.16 5.59 -16.06
C LEU A 365 32.44 6.44 -16.08
N ASP A 366 33.57 5.88 -16.56
CA ASP A 366 34.86 6.55 -16.60
C ASP A 366 34.81 7.85 -17.42
N ARG A 367 34.11 7.84 -18.56
CA ARG A 367 33.89 9.05 -19.37
C ARG A 367 33.12 10.11 -18.59
N LEU A 368 32.03 9.73 -17.92
CA LEU A 368 31.24 10.66 -17.13
C LEU A 368 32.04 11.21 -15.95
N THR A 369 32.67 10.34 -15.16
CA THR A 369 33.47 10.77 -14.00
C THR A 369 34.68 11.61 -14.41
N GLY A 370 35.30 11.29 -15.55
CA GLY A 370 36.39 12.09 -16.11
C GLY A 370 35.95 13.52 -16.44
N MET A 371 34.77 13.69 -17.05
CA MET A 371 34.18 15.02 -17.27
C MET A 371 33.88 15.73 -15.94
N LEU A 372 33.23 15.03 -15.00
CA LEU A 372 32.87 15.62 -13.69
C LEU A 372 34.09 16.10 -12.89
N GLU A 373 35.21 15.36 -12.95
CA GLU A 373 36.45 15.76 -12.30
C GLU A 373 37.17 16.89 -13.05
N ALA A 374 37.15 16.89 -14.39
CA ALA A 374 37.73 17.98 -15.18
C ALA A 374 37.00 19.31 -14.96
N GLU A 375 35.70 19.27 -14.68
CA GLU A 375 34.87 20.44 -14.41
C GLU A 375 34.87 20.86 -12.93
N ARG A 376 35.64 20.18 -12.08
CA ARG A 376 35.72 20.51 -10.65
C ARG A 376 36.29 21.91 -10.44
N GLY A 377 35.54 22.76 -9.75
CA GLY A 377 35.92 24.17 -9.51
C GLY A 377 35.50 25.15 -10.61
N THR A 378 34.79 24.68 -11.64
CA THR A 378 34.07 25.55 -12.58
C THR A 378 32.68 25.93 -12.04
N ASP A 379 32.02 26.93 -12.62
CA ASP A 379 30.67 27.37 -12.21
C ASP A 379 29.55 26.45 -12.74
N THR A 380 29.73 25.14 -12.59
CA THR A 380 28.71 24.14 -12.94
C THR A 380 27.66 23.96 -11.84
N ARG A 381 27.81 24.68 -10.72
CA ARG A 381 26.90 24.67 -9.56
C ARG A 381 26.66 23.26 -8.96
N ARG A 382 27.52 22.30 -9.30
CA ARG A 382 27.58 20.95 -8.71
C ARG A 382 28.30 20.98 -7.37
N LEU A 383 27.80 20.24 -6.40
CA LEU A 383 28.38 20.07 -5.08
C LEU A 383 29.27 18.83 -4.99
N GLY A 384 28.99 17.81 -5.81
CA GLY A 384 29.78 16.58 -5.88
C GLY A 384 28.97 15.42 -6.47
N PHE A 385 29.61 14.26 -6.56
CA PHE A 385 28.96 13.01 -6.99
C PHE A 385 29.41 11.83 -6.15
N THR A 386 28.59 10.77 -6.11
CA THR A 386 28.94 9.47 -5.55
C THR A 386 28.51 8.35 -6.50
N ILE A 387 29.06 7.15 -6.30
CA ILE A 387 28.81 5.98 -7.15
C ILE A 387 28.21 4.86 -6.30
N ALA A 388 27.10 4.30 -6.75
CA ALA A 388 26.39 3.19 -6.14
C ALA A 388 26.44 1.95 -7.06
N ARG A 389 26.63 0.78 -6.45
CA ARG A 389 26.75 -0.52 -7.13
C ARG A 389 25.98 -1.60 -6.37
N GLY A 390 25.56 -2.66 -7.07
CA GLY A 390 24.81 -3.78 -6.49
C GLY A 390 23.56 -3.31 -5.74
N ASP A 391 23.29 -3.90 -4.56
CA ASP A 391 22.13 -3.60 -3.72
C ASP A 391 21.96 -2.10 -3.39
N ALA A 392 23.02 -1.30 -3.43
CA ALA A 392 22.92 0.13 -3.16
C ALA A 392 22.05 0.87 -4.21
N ILE A 393 22.07 0.42 -5.46
CA ILE A 393 21.25 0.97 -6.55
C ILE A 393 19.76 0.79 -6.21
N GLU A 394 19.37 -0.43 -5.84
CA GLU A 394 17.99 -0.75 -5.45
C GLU A 394 17.52 0.07 -4.22
N ARG A 395 18.41 0.31 -3.25
CA ARG A 395 18.10 1.15 -2.08
C ARG A 395 17.86 2.61 -2.47
N LEU A 396 18.68 3.17 -3.36
CA LEU A 396 18.49 4.53 -3.89
C LEU A 396 17.17 4.64 -4.67
N TRP A 397 16.85 3.66 -5.51
CA TRP A 397 15.56 3.62 -6.21
C TRP A 397 14.37 3.45 -5.25
N THR A 398 14.53 2.65 -4.20
CA THR A 398 13.52 2.49 -3.16
C THR A 398 13.29 3.79 -2.41
N MET A 399 14.36 4.55 -2.11
CA MET A 399 14.25 5.88 -1.52
C MET A 399 13.47 6.82 -2.45
N ARG A 400 13.83 6.86 -3.74
CA ARG A 400 13.15 7.67 -4.76
C ARG A 400 11.66 7.35 -4.89
N LYS A 401 11.29 6.06 -4.91
CA LYS A 401 9.89 5.60 -4.97
C LYS A 401 9.11 5.96 -3.70
N LYS A 402 9.73 5.79 -2.52
CA LYS A 402 9.08 6.12 -1.23
C LYS A 402 8.88 7.63 -1.04
N ALA A 403 9.87 8.46 -1.39
CA ALA A 403 9.82 9.91 -1.19
C ALA A 403 8.62 10.55 -1.90
N VAL A 404 8.26 10.08 -3.10
CA VAL A 404 7.04 10.53 -3.81
C VAL A 404 5.76 10.15 -3.07
N GLY A 405 5.71 8.96 -2.49
CA GLY A 405 4.58 8.53 -1.66
C GLY A 405 4.38 9.44 -0.44
N LEU A 406 5.49 9.94 0.14
CA LEU A 406 5.47 10.82 1.31
C LEU A 406 4.95 12.24 1.01
N LEU A 407 5.00 12.70 -0.25
CA LEU A 407 4.38 13.99 -0.63
C LEU A 407 2.90 14.04 -0.24
N GLY A 408 2.19 12.92 -0.39
CA GLY A 408 0.77 12.83 -0.01
C GLY A 408 0.53 12.88 1.51
N ALA A 409 1.57 12.64 2.32
CA ALA A 409 1.54 12.68 3.78
C ALA A 409 1.88 14.06 4.37
N ALA A 410 1.99 15.09 3.52
CA ALA A 410 2.21 16.46 3.95
C ALA A 410 1.17 16.86 5.03
N LYS A 411 1.66 17.52 6.08
CA LYS A 411 0.80 18.00 7.18
C LYS A 411 -0.13 19.11 6.68
N GLY A 412 -1.35 19.13 7.20
CA GLY A 412 -2.38 20.11 6.86
C GLY A 412 -3.41 19.60 5.86
N ASP A 413 -4.40 20.45 5.60
CA ASP A 413 -5.51 20.18 4.69
C ASP A 413 -5.12 20.30 3.22
N ALA A 414 -4.28 21.28 2.89
CA ALA A 414 -3.72 21.45 1.54
C ALA A 414 -2.57 20.46 1.31
N ARG A 415 -2.76 19.57 0.32
CA ARG A 415 -1.84 18.45 0.06
C ARG A 415 -1.46 18.37 -1.41
N PRO A 416 -0.21 17.96 -1.75
CA PRO A 416 0.20 17.68 -3.11
C PRO A 416 -0.73 16.66 -3.78
N ILE A 417 -1.40 17.06 -4.86
CA ILE A 417 -2.36 16.23 -5.60
C ILE A 417 -2.04 16.15 -7.10
N PRO A 418 -2.38 15.04 -7.78
CA PRO A 418 -2.11 14.86 -9.19
C PRO A 418 -3.24 15.43 -10.06
N PHE A 419 -3.05 16.60 -10.67
CA PHE A 419 -4.00 17.16 -11.65
C PHE A 419 -3.31 17.85 -12.85
N VAL A 420 -2.08 18.33 -12.66
CA VAL A 420 -1.18 18.83 -13.72
C VAL A 420 0.15 18.09 -13.75
N GLU A 421 0.21 16.90 -13.15
CA GLU A 421 1.40 16.06 -13.24
C GLU A 421 1.54 15.47 -14.65
N ASP A 422 2.77 15.03 -14.98
CA ASP A 422 3.07 14.30 -16.22
C ASP A 422 2.99 15.18 -17.48
N THR A 423 3.63 16.35 -17.43
CA THR A 423 3.84 17.20 -18.60
C THR A 423 5.10 16.78 -19.34
N ALA A 424 5.02 16.67 -20.66
CA ALA A 424 6.13 16.30 -21.53
C ALA A 424 6.48 17.45 -22.48
N VAL A 425 7.74 17.86 -22.54
CA VAL A 425 8.27 18.85 -23.50
C VAL A 425 9.59 18.32 -24.08
N PRO A 426 10.10 18.85 -25.20
CA PRO A 426 11.43 18.47 -25.67
C PRO A 426 12.49 18.67 -24.55
N PRO A 427 13.39 17.70 -24.29
CA PRO A 427 14.35 17.77 -23.18
C PRO A 427 15.21 19.05 -23.19
N GLU A 428 15.53 19.55 -24.38
CA GLU A 428 16.29 20.79 -24.59
C GLU A 428 15.56 22.04 -24.06
N ARG A 429 14.23 21.98 -23.90
CA ARG A 429 13.36 23.07 -23.40
C ARG A 429 12.90 22.88 -21.95
N LEU A 430 13.20 21.74 -21.33
CA LEU A 430 12.61 21.35 -20.05
C LEU A 430 12.94 22.33 -18.92
N ALA A 431 14.19 22.80 -18.81
CA ALA A 431 14.58 23.72 -17.73
C ALA A 431 13.79 25.05 -17.77
N ASP A 432 13.67 25.67 -18.96
CA ASP A 432 12.94 26.93 -19.13
C ASP A 432 11.44 26.75 -18.89
N PHE A 433 10.85 25.65 -19.39
CA PHE A 433 9.46 25.30 -19.11
C PHE A 433 9.19 25.19 -17.60
N ILE A 434 10.09 24.55 -16.86
CA ILE A 434 9.95 24.39 -15.41
C ILE A 434 10.13 25.72 -14.67
N ALA A 435 11.04 26.59 -15.12
CA ALA A 435 11.17 27.93 -14.53
C ALA A 435 9.86 28.72 -14.63
N GLU A 436 9.21 28.72 -15.80
CA GLU A 436 7.92 29.40 -15.98
C GLU A 436 6.75 28.68 -15.27
N PHE A 437 6.76 27.35 -15.22
CA PHE A 437 5.76 26.60 -14.46
C PHE A 437 5.88 26.90 -12.96
N ARG A 438 7.10 26.99 -12.41
CA ARG A 438 7.31 27.42 -11.03
C ARG A 438 6.78 28.84 -10.81
N ALA A 439 7.10 29.78 -11.70
CA ALA A 439 6.58 31.14 -11.61
C ALA A 439 5.03 31.19 -11.63
N LEU A 440 4.38 30.35 -12.43
CA LEU A 440 2.91 30.21 -12.45
C LEU A 440 2.37 29.74 -11.09
N LEU A 441 3.00 28.73 -10.48
CA LEU A 441 2.57 28.19 -9.18
C LEU A 441 2.88 29.17 -8.03
N ASP A 442 4.05 29.79 -8.05
CA ASP A 442 4.50 30.78 -7.06
C ASP A 442 3.61 32.03 -7.10
N GLY A 443 3.24 32.49 -8.30
CA GLY A 443 2.30 33.60 -8.49
C GLY A 443 0.89 33.31 -7.96
N LYS A 444 0.55 32.05 -7.72
CA LYS A 444 -0.69 31.60 -7.07
C LYS A 444 -0.50 31.23 -5.59
N GLY A 445 0.70 31.38 -5.04
CA GLY A 445 1.03 31.06 -3.66
C GLY A 445 0.99 29.57 -3.32
N LEU A 446 1.14 28.69 -4.32
CA LEU A 446 1.03 27.25 -4.13
C LEU A 446 2.37 26.63 -3.74
N ARG A 447 2.34 25.73 -2.74
CA ARG A 447 3.46 24.82 -2.46
C ARG A 447 3.38 23.63 -3.40
N TYR A 448 4.51 23.08 -3.83
CA TYR A 448 4.53 21.94 -4.74
C TYR A 448 5.76 21.05 -4.51
N GLY A 449 5.69 19.82 -5.01
CA GLY A 449 6.87 18.94 -5.15
C GLY A 449 7.04 18.55 -6.61
N MET A 450 8.29 18.49 -7.06
CA MET A 450 8.69 18.19 -8.44
C MET A 450 9.69 17.02 -8.49
N PHE A 451 9.47 16.11 -9.44
CA PHE A 451 10.36 14.96 -9.69
C PHE A 451 10.10 14.38 -11.08
N GLY A 452 11.05 13.70 -11.70
CA GLY A 452 10.78 13.01 -12.97
C GLY A 452 12.01 12.67 -13.80
N HIS A 453 11.72 12.24 -15.02
CA HIS A 453 12.64 11.64 -15.98
C HIS A 453 13.07 12.72 -16.98
N VAL A 454 14.22 13.32 -16.75
CA VAL A 454 14.66 14.51 -17.51
C VAL A 454 15.15 14.13 -18.91
N ASP A 455 15.68 12.91 -19.05
CA ASP A 455 16.02 12.28 -20.33
C ASP A 455 14.85 12.18 -21.31
N ALA A 456 13.65 12.00 -20.77
CA ALA A 456 12.42 11.94 -21.53
C ALA A 456 11.73 13.29 -21.74
N GLY A 457 12.23 14.36 -21.10
CA GLY A 457 11.56 15.66 -21.10
C GLY A 457 10.28 15.67 -20.26
N VAL A 458 10.14 14.77 -19.29
CA VAL A 458 8.92 14.59 -18.48
C VAL A 458 9.17 14.93 -17.02
N LEU A 459 8.36 15.84 -16.47
CA LEU A 459 8.37 16.14 -15.04
C LEU A 459 6.98 15.97 -14.42
N HIS A 460 6.95 15.40 -13.22
CA HIS A 460 5.77 15.27 -12.40
C HIS A 460 5.73 16.39 -11.37
N VAL A 461 4.75 17.28 -11.52
CA VAL A 461 4.53 18.43 -10.62
C VAL A 461 3.23 18.22 -9.86
N ARG A 462 3.29 18.29 -8.52
CA ARG A 462 2.13 18.13 -7.65
C ARG A 462 1.90 19.36 -6.77
N PRO A 463 1.08 20.32 -7.20
CA PRO A 463 0.68 21.45 -6.38
C PRO A 463 -0.17 21.01 -5.18
N ALA A 464 0.00 21.69 -4.06
CA ALA A 464 -0.72 21.45 -2.83
C ALA A 464 -2.02 22.24 -2.80
N ILE A 465 -3.16 21.54 -2.80
CA ILE A 465 -4.50 22.13 -2.84
C ILE A 465 -5.33 21.47 -1.73
N ASP A 466 -6.11 22.27 -1.00
CA ASP A 466 -7.23 21.75 -0.22
C ASP A 466 -8.47 21.61 -1.12
N LEU A 467 -8.78 20.37 -1.51
CA LEU A 467 -9.95 20.09 -2.34
C LEU A 467 -11.30 20.45 -1.68
N LYS A 468 -11.30 20.66 -0.36
CA LYS A 468 -12.49 20.99 0.45
C LYS A 468 -12.76 22.50 0.49
N ASP A 469 -11.74 23.31 0.23
CA ASP A 469 -11.80 24.76 0.17
C ASP A 469 -12.27 25.19 -1.25
N PRO A 470 -13.43 25.84 -1.39
CA PRO A 470 -13.96 26.26 -2.69
C PRO A 470 -13.00 27.18 -3.47
N ASP A 471 -12.26 28.06 -2.79
CA ASP A 471 -11.39 29.03 -3.46
C ASP A 471 -10.14 28.35 -4.00
N GLN A 472 -9.50 27.48 -3.22
CA GLN A 472 -8.38 26.66 -3.71
C GLN A 472 -8.82 25.65 -4.77
N ASN A 473 -10.04 25.13 -4.68
CA ASN A 473 -10.58 24.18 -5.65
C ASN A 473 -10.73 24.83 -7.05
N ARG A 474 -11.04 26.14 -7.15
CA ARG A 474 -11.04 26.89 -8.42
C ARG A 474 -9.67 26.94 -9.08
N LEU A 475 -8.58 27.02 -8.30
CA LEU A 475 -7.20 27.08 -8.81
C LEU A 475 -6.84 25.88 -9.69
N ILE A 476 -7.50 24.73 -9.54
CA ILE A 476 -7.25 23.56 -10.39
C ILE A 476 -7.48 23.89 -11.87
N ARG A 477 -8.57 24.59 -12.21
CA ARG A 477 -8.88 25.00 -13.58
C ARG A 477 -7.84 26.00 -14.08
N GLU A 478 -7.60 27.07 -13.32
CA GLU A 478 -6.66 28.14 -13.67
C GLU A 478 -5.24 27.64 -13.89
N VAL A 479 -4.74 26.79 -12.98
CA VAL A 479 -3.40 26.20 -13.08
C VAL A 479 -3.34 25.23 -14.25
N THR A 480 -4.38 24.41 -14.48
CA THR A 480 -4.39 23.48 -15.63
C THR A 480 -4.33 24.23 -16.96
N GLU A 481 -5.12 25.28 -17.14
CA GLU A 481 -5.10 26.09 -18.37
C GLU A 481 -3.76 26.80 -18.56
N GLY A 482 -3.17 27.33 -17.49
CA GLY A 482 -1.83 27.91 -17.53
C GLY A 482 -0.78 26.90 -17.95
N VAL A 483 -0.84 25.67 -17.43
CA VAL A 483 0.08 24.59 -17.82
C VAL A 483 -0.16 24.15 -19.26
N VAL A 484 -1.41 24.07 -19.74
CA VAL A 484 -1.69 23.78 -21.16
C VAL A 484 -1.05 24.83 -22.06
N ALA A 485 -1.21 26.12 -21.74
CA ALA A 485 -0.59 27.20 -22.50
C ALA A 485 0.95 27.10 -22.50
N LEU A 486 1.56 26.78 -21.36
CA LEU A 486 3.00 26.54 -21.26
C LEU A 486 3.45 25.34 -22.10
N THR A 487 2.76 24.20 -22.00
CA THR A 487 3.11 23.02 -22.82
C THR A 487 3.02 23.32 -24.31
N ALA A 488 2.00 24.06 -24.76
CA ALA A 488 1.89 24.50 -26.15
C ALA A 488 3.04 25.43 -26.56
N LYS A 489 3.41 26.41 -25.71
CA LYS A 489 4.53 27.33 -25.95
C LYS A 489 5.87 26.60 -26.16
N TYR A 490 6.09 25.51 -25.42
CA TYR A 490 7.33 24.74 -25.49
C TYR A 490 7.25 23.49 -26.39
N GLY A 491 6.19 23.35 -27.20
CA GLY A 491 6.06 22.25 -28.17
C GLY A 491 5.80 20.87 -27.54
N GLY A 492 5.19 20.85 -26.36
CA GLY A 492 4.91 19.67 -25.57
C GLY A 492 3.42 19.35 -25.38
N LEU A 493 3.15 18.48 -24.41
CA LEU A 493 1.82 17.96 -24.07
C LEU A 493 1.58 18.01 -22.56
N LEU A 494 0.30 18.15 -22.19
CA LEU A 494 -0.16 18.06 -20.81
C LEU A 494 -0.10 16.60 -20.28
N TRP A 495 -0.01 15.58 -21.14
CA TRP A 495 -0.02 14.16 -20.75
C TRP A 495 1.13 13.40 -21.45
N GLY A 496 2.09 12.90 -20.70
CA GLY A 496 3.21 12.10 -21.19
C GLY A 496 2.92 10.61 -21.14
N GLU A 497 2.79 10.05 -19.93
CA GLU A 497 2.71 8.62 -19.64
C GLU A 497 1.49 8.18 -18.82
N HIS A 498 0.83 9.08 -18.10
CA HIS A 498 -0.28 8.75 -17.20
C HIS A 498 -1.62 8.61 -17.93
N GLY A 499 -1.70 8.94 -19.22
CA GLY A 499 -2.95 9.06 -19.96
C GLY A 499 -3.74 10.33 -19.60
N LYS A 500 -4.86 10.55 -20.30
CA LYS A 500 -5.65 11.78 -20.27
C LYS A 500 -6.83 11.71 -19.32
N GLY A 501 -7.60 10.62 -19.32
CA GLY A 501 -8.85 10.54 -18.56
C GLY A 501 -9.76 11.75 -18.83
N PHE A 502 -10.13 12.49 -17.79
CA PHE A 502 -10.92 13.72 -17.90
C PHE A 502 -10.13 14.95 -18.39
N ARG A 503 -8.79 14.92 -18.38
CA ARG A 503 -7.96 15.96 -19.03
C ARG A 503 -8.08 15.93 -20.55
N SER A 504 -8.81 14.95 -21.09
CA SER A 504 -9.13 14.90 -22.51
C SER A 504 -9.90 16.12 -23.02
N GLU A 505 -10.49 16.96 -22.14
CA GLU A 505 -11.03 18.27 -22.52
C GLU A 505 -10.10 19.10 -23.42
N PHE A 506 -8.77 18.95 -23.26
CA PHE A 506 -7.76 19.71 -24.02
C PHE A 506 -7.28 19.01 -25.31
N VAL A 507 -7.77 17.80 -25.60
CA VAL A 507 -7.44 17.03 -26.83
C VAL A 507 -7.84 17.80 -28.09
N PRO A 508 -9.04 18.40 -28.20
CA PRO A 508 -9.43 19.14 -29.40
C PRO A 508 -8.52 20.31 -29.72
N ALA A 509 -8.05 21.03 -28.71
CA ALA A 509 -7.10 22.14 -28.90
C ALA A 509 -5.73 21.66 -29.40
N THR A 510 -5.33 20.45 -29.01
CA THR A 510 -4.02 19.86 -29.38
C THR A 510 -4.04 19.31 -30.80
N PHE A 511 -5.06 18.52 -31.16
CA PHE A 511 -5.12 17.84 -32.45
C PHE A 511 -5.85 18.64 -33.53
N GLY A 512 -6.69 19.60 -33.15
CA GLY A 512 -7.36 20.53 -34.06
C GLY A 512 -8.04 19.81 -35.23
N PRO A 513 -7.61 20.02 -36.50
CA PRO A 513 -8.24 19.40 -37.66
C PRO A 513 -8.14 17.86 -37.72
N LEU A 514 -7.32 17.22 -36.88
CA LEU A 514 -7.28 15.75 -36.76
C LEU A 514 -8.40 15.17 -35.87
N MET A 515 -9.18 15.99 -35.17
CA MET A 515 -10.27 15.48 -34.32
C MET A 515 -11.26 14.57 -35.05
N PRO A 516 -11.75 14.91 -36.26
CA PRO A 516 -12.65 14.02 -37.01
C PRO A 516 -12.05 12.64 -37.30
N ALA A 517 -10.74 12.56 -37.49
CA ALA A 517 -10.03 11.29 -37.70
C ALA A 517 -10.04 10.42 -36.43
N LEU A 518 -9.77 11.02 -35.25
CA LEU A 518 -9.86 10.31 -33.97
C LEU A 518 -11.28 9.82 -33.70
N GLU A 519 -12.28 10.64 -34.01
CA GLU A 519 -13.69 10.29 -33.87
C GLU A 519 -14.13 9.19 -34.86
N ALA A 520 -13.58 9.18 -36.08
CA ALA A 520 -13.83 8.12 -37.06
C ALA A 520 -13.32 6.77 -36.56
N ILE A 521 -12.11 6.73 -35.99
CA ILE A 521 -11.56 5.52 -35.36
C ILE A 521 -12.47 5.08 -34.21
N LYS A 522 -12.87 6.01 -33.33
CA LYS A 522 -13.79 5.71 -32.23
C LYS A 522 -15.12 5.13 -32.73
N ARG A 523 -15.72 5.72 -33.78
CA ARG A 523 -16.95 5.19 -34.42
C ARG A 523 -16.76 3.78 -34.97
N ALA A 524 -15.64 3.50 -35.63
CA ALA A 524 -15.40 2.19 -36.23
C ALA A 524 -15.39 1.09 -35.17
N PHE A 525 -14.78 1.32 -34.00
CA PHE A 525 -14.73 0.36 -32.89
C PHE A 525 -16.00 0.34 -32.02
N ASP A 526 -16.59 1.50 -31.78
CA ASP A 526 -17.72 1.69 -30.86
C ASP A 526 -18.72 2.73 -31.41
N PRO A 527 -19.57 2.34 -32.38
CA PRO A 527 -20.54 3.24 -33.00
C PRO A 527 -21.54 3.84 -32.01
N GLY A 528 -21.84 3.11 -30.93
CA GLY A 528 -22.81 3.52 -29.92
C GLY A 528 -22.26 4.53 -28.90
N ASP A 529 -20.94 4.79 -28.91
CA ASP A 529 -20.22 5.56 -27.87
C ASP A 529 -20.42 4.97 -26.47
N ARG A 530 -20.38 3.63 -26.34
CA ARG A 530 -20.66 2.88 -25.11
C ARG A 530 -19.40 2.48 -24.32
N MET A 531 -18.23 2.52 -24.95
CA MET A 531 -16.92 2.18 -24.38
C MET A 531 -16.25 3.43 -23.80
N ASN A 532 -16.25 3.55 -22.46
CA ASN A 532 -15.64 4.65 -21.71
C ASN A 532 -15.86 6.06 -22.30
N PRO A 533 -17.12 6.48 -22.57
CA PRO A 533 -17.39 7.75 -23.25
C PRO A 533 -16.94 8.98 -22.47
N GLY A 534 -16.67 10.07 -23.21
CA GLY A 534 -16.26 11.36 -22.66
C GLY A 534 -14.75 11.51 -22.40
N LYS A 535 -13.93 10.53 -22.82
CA LYS A 535 -12.47 10.51 -22.66
C LYS A 535 -11.77 10.93 -23.96
N ILE A 536 -11.17 10.00 -24.70
CA ILE A 536 -10.24 10.29 -25.82
C ILE A 536 -10.91 10.96 -27.03
N ALA A 537 -12.04 10.41 -27.48
CA ALA A 537 -12.81 10.89 -28.63
C ALA A 537 -14.28 10.46 -28.46
N SER A 538 -15.23 11.15 -29.10
CA SER A 538 -16.64 10.76 -29.12
C SER A 538 -17.04 10.22 -30.48
N ALA A 539 -17.73 9.08 -30.50
CA ALA A 539 -18.30 8.56 -31.75
C ALA A 539 -19.40 9.48 -32.33
N LYS A 540 -20.13 10.18 -31.44
CA LYS A 540 -21.33 10.97 -31.77
C LYS A 540 -21.03 12.47 -31.96
N GLY A 541 -19.76 12.87 -32.01
CA GLY A 541 -19.36 14.29 -32.08
C GLY A 541 -19.78 15.08 -30.84
N GLN A 542 -20.04 14.41 -29.71
CA GLN A 542 -20.31 15.07 -28.45
C GLN A 542 -19.00 15.60 -27.86
N GLY A 543 -19.06 16.73 -27.17
CA GLY A 543 -17.90 17.28 -26.47
C GLY A 543 -17.33 16.30 -25.44
N LEU A 544 -16.02 16.34 -25.26
CA LEU A 544 -15.34 15.55 -24.24
C LEU A 544 -15.67 16.08 -22.84
N THR A 545 -15.61 15.21 -21.83
CA THR A 545 -15.98 15.60 -20.46
C THR A 545 -14.99 16.63 -19.92
N ARG A 546 -15.52 17.75 -19.42
CA ARG A 546 -14.73 18.85 -18.86
C ARG A 546 -14.17 18.50 -17.48
N ILE A 547 -12.98 19.00 -17.15
CA ILE A 547 -12.30 18.73 -15.88
C ILE A 547 -13.06 19.26 -14.64
N ASP A 548 -13.92 20.27 -14.82
CA ASP A 548 -14.79 20.85 -13.79
C ASP A 548 -16.26 20.42 -13.92
N GLY A 549 -16.60 19.65 -14.97
CA GLY A 549 -17.89 19.01 -15.14
C GLY A 549 -18.03 17.71 -14.33
N VAL A 550 -16.96 17.28 -13.66
CA VAL A 550 -16.89 16.04 -12.89
C VAL A 550 -16.74 16.37 -11.40
N PRO A 551 -17.57 15.78 -10.52
CA PRO A 551 -17.46 16.02 -9.09
C PRO A 551 -16.07 15.62 -8.54
N ARG A 552 -15.48 16.53 -7.77
CA ARG A 552 -14.22 16.26 -7.06
C ARG A 552 -14.52 15.71 -5.67
N ARG A 553 -13.69 14.77 -5.21
CA ARG A 553 -13.90 14.09 -3.91
C ARG A 553 -13.97 15.06 -2.72
N GLY A 554 -13.23 16.17 -2.77
CA GLY A 554 -13.26 17.19 -1.71
C GLY A 554 -14.55 17.99 -1.65
N GLU A 555 -15.30 18.08 -2.76
CA GLU A 555 -16.61 18.74 -2.79
C GLU A 555 -17.67 17.93 -2.02
N GLN A 556 -17.49 16.61 -1.93
CA GLN A 556 -18.29 15.75 -1.07
C GLN A 556 -17.80 15.78 0.38
N ASP A 557 -16.48 15.73 0.61
CA ASP A 557 -15.94 15.76 1.98
C ASP A 557 -16.26 17.07 2.71
N ARG A 558 -16.31 18.21 2.01
CA ARG A 558 -16.60 19.52 2.64
C ARG A 558 -18.00 19.59 3.25
N THR A 559 -18.94 18.72 2.84
CA THR A 559 -20.28 18.67 3.44
C THR A 559 -20.26 18.01 4.83
N ILE A 560 -19.15 17.38 5.21
CA ILE A 560 -18.92 16.90 6.58
C ILE A 560 -18.49 18.10 7.44
N PRO A 561 -19.16 18.35 8.58
CA PRO A 561 -18.83 19.46 9.48
C PRO A 561 -17.35 19.45 9.89
N ALA A 562 -16.73 20.63 9.96
CA ALA A 562 -15.29 20.75 10.25
C ALA A 562 -14.84 20.09 11.58
N PRO A 563 -15.60 20.17 12.70
CA PRO A 563 -15.26 19.43 13.92
C PRO A 563 -15.20 17.91 13.70
N VAL A 564 -16.20 17.36 13.01
CA VAL A 564 -16.25 15.93 12.68
C VAL A 564 -15.08 15.55 11.77
N ARG A 565 -14.70 16.39 10.81
CA ARG A 565 -13.53 16.13 9.95
C ARG A 565 -12.22 16.06 10.74
N ARG A 566 -12.03 16.90 11.76
CA ARG A 566 -10.83 16.86 12.61
C ARG A 566 -10.78 15.61 13.48
N ASP A 567 -11.93 15.17 14.00
CA ASP A 567 -12.00 14.00 14.89
C ASP A 567 -11.98 12.66 14.13
N PHE A 568 -12.09 12.68 12.80
CA PHE A 568 -12.04 11.52 11.91
C PHE A 568 -11.06 11.70 10.74
N ASP A 569 -10.03 12.51 10.94
CA ASP A 569 -9.01 12.85 9.94
C ASP A 569 -8.31 11.59 9.39
N GLU A 570 -8.18 10.55 10.21
CA GLU A 570 -7.56 9.28 9.89
C GLU A 570 -8.21 8.54 8.71
N ALA A 571 -9.51 8.76 8.48
CA ALA A 571 -10.25 8.24 7.33
C ALA A 571 -10.20 9.18 6.12
N LEU A 572 -10.24 10.50 6.37
CA LEU A 572 -10.32 11.54 5.33
C LEU A 572 -8.98 11.75 4.61
N HIS A 573 -7.86 11.38 5.22
CA HIS A 573 -6.53 11.50 4.63
C HIS A 573 -6.27 10.56 3.44
N CYS A 574 -7.10 9.52 3.25
CA CYS A 574 -6.92 8.62 2.11
C CYS A 574 -7.07 9.36 0.78
N ASN A 575 -5.97 9.49 0.04
CA ASN A 575 -5.91 10.15 -1.27
C ASN A 575 -6.14 9.20 -2.45
N GLY A 576 -6.51 7.94 -2.21
CA GLY A 576 -6.90 7.01 -3.25
C GLY A 576 -5.77 6.28 -3.99
N ASN A 577 -4.50 6.45 -3.61
CA ASN A 577 -3.33 5.85 -4.30
C ASN A 577 -3.30 4.32 -4.45
N GLY A 578 -4.12 3.62 -3.67
CA GLY A 578 -4.29 2.18 -3.80
C GLY A 578 -3.10 1.33 -3.33
N ALA A 579 -2.10 1.85 -2.61
CA ALA A 579 -0.97 1.06 -2.09
C ALA A 579 -1.41 -0.17 -1.28
N CYS A 580 -2.61 -0.12 -0.69
CA CYS A 580 -3.24 -1.25 -0.03
C CYS A 580 -3.72 -2.39 -0.96
N PHE A 581 -3.64 -2.21 -2.28
CA PHE A 581 -4.00 -3.20 -3.29
C PHE A 581 -2.83 -4.06 -3.76
N SER A 582 -1.68 -4.00 -3.07
CA SER A 582 -0.52 -4.84 -3.39
C SER A 582 -0.91 -6.31 -3.55
N PHE A 583 -0.37 -6.95 -4.60
CA PHE A 583 -0.56 -8.38 -4.86
C PHE A 583 0.21 -9.26 -3.87
N ASP A 584 1.27 -8.73 -3.28
CA ASP A 584 2.25 -9.52 -2.53
C ASP A 584 1.70 -9.97 -1.17
N ALA A 585 1.54 -11.28 -0.98
CA ALA A 585 1.10 -11.86 0.29
C ALA A 585 2.07 -11.60 1.45
N ASP A 586 3.36 -11.33 1.17
CA ASP A 586 4.39 -11.12 2.19
C ASP A 586 4.42 -9.69 2.75
N GLU A 587 3.78 -8.74 2.08
CA GLU A 587 3.60 -7.41 2.62
C GLU A 587 2.56 -7.39 3.77
N ALA A 588 2.89 -6.76 4.89
CA ALA A 588 2.02 -6.71 6.08
C ALA A 588 0.66 -6.02 5.84
N MET A 589 0.64 -5.01 4.96
CA MET A 589 -0.50 -4.10 4.84
C MET A 589 -1.70 -4.81 4.21
N CYS A 590 -2.75 -4.89 5.03
CA CYS A 590 -4.08 -5.39 4.71
C CYS A 590 -4.15 -6.84 4.18
N PRO A 591 -3.97 -7.82 5.07
CA PRO A 591 -4.10 -9.23 4.70
C PRO A 591 -5.53 -9.63 4.32
N SER A 592 -6.56 -8.99 4.87
CA SER A 592 -7.95 -9.35 4.52
C SER A 592 -8.32 -9.00 3.08
N TRP A 593 -7.87 -7.87 2.53
CA TRP A 593 -8.01 -7.60 1.09
C TRP A 593 -7.32 -8.68 0.25
N LYS A 594 -6.11 -9.11 0.64
CA LYS A 594 -5.36 -10.11 -0.12
C LYS A 594 -6.06 -11.47 -0.12
N ALA A 595 -6.68 -11.83 1.00
CA ALA A 595 -7.44 -13.06 1.13
C ALA A 595 -8.79 -13.03 0.42
N THR A 596 -9.55 -11.92 0.47
CA THR A 596 -10.90 -11.85 -0.11
C THR A 596 -10.94 -11.34 -1.54
N ARG A 597 -9.93 -10.56 -1.96
CA ARG A 597 -9.90 -9.81 -3.23
C ARG A 597 -11.11 -8.88 -3.40
N GLU A 598 -11.69 -8.41 -2.30
CA GLU A 598 -12.81 -7.47 -2.27
C GLU A 598 -12.41 -6.09 -1.74
N ARG A 599 -12.51 -5.05 -2.59
CA ARG A 599 -11.86 -3.76 -2.33
C ARG A 599 -12.40 -3.05 -1.09
N ARG A 600 -13.64 -3.34 -0.67
CA ARG A 600 -14.23 -2.88 0.60
C ARG A 600 -13.42 -3.32 1.82
N HIS A 601 -12.71 -4.44 1.74
CA HIS A 601 -11.82 -4.94 2.80
C HIS A 601 -10.39 -4.41 2.69
N SER A 602 -10.12 -3.37 1.91
CA SER A 602 -8.83 -2.66 1.92
C SER A 602 -8.89 -1.39 2.79
N PRO A 603 -7.74 -0.81 3.22
CA PRO A 603 -7.68 0.52 3.80
C PRO A 603 -8.39 1.60 2.98
N LYS A 604 -8.19 1.63 1.66
CA LYS A 604 -8.88 2.58 0.78
C LYS A 604 -10.39 2.35 0.80
N GLY A 605 -10.85 1.11 0.70
CA GLY A 605 -12.28 0.80 0.72
C GLY A 605 -12.95 1.19 2.04
N ARG A 606 -12.33 0.84 3.17
CA ARG A 606 -12.83 1.22 4.50
C ARG A 606 -12.84 2.73 4.73
N ALA A 607 -11.82 3.43 4.24
CA ALA A 607 -11.79 4.89 4.30
C ALA A 607 -12.91 5.51 3.44
N SER A 608 -13.13 5.03 2.22
CA SER A 608 -14.24 5.47 1.36
C SER A 608 -15.61 5.25 2.01
N LEU A 609 -15.86 4.06 2.57
CA LEU A 609 -17.10 3.77 3.28
C LEU A 609 -17.27 4.63 4.53
N MET A 610 -16.21 4.86 5.29
CA MET A 610 -16.26 5.72 6.47
C MET A 610 -16.55 7.18 6.11
N ARG A 611 -15.94 7.70 5.04
CA ARG A 611 -16.21 9.06 4.52
C ARG A 611 -17.67 9.22 4.12
N GLU A 612 -18.20 8.25 3.37
CA GLU A 612 -19.60 8.26 2.97
C GLU A 612 -20.55 8.13 4.16
N TRP A 613 -20.21 7.30 5.14
CA TRP A 613 -20.97 7.16 6.38
C TRP A 613 -21.04 8.45 7.18
N LEU A 614 -19.90 9.14 7.34
CA LEU A 614 -19.85 10.45 8.01
C LEU A 614 -20.66 11.51 7.26
N ARG A 615 -20.61 11.49 5.92
CA ARG A 615 -21.38 12.40 5.06
C ARG A 615 -22.89 12.21 5.26
N ARG A 616 -23.36 10.97 5.21
CA ARG A 616 -24.78 10.64 5.42
C ARG A 616 -25.23 10.93 6.86
N ALA A 617 -24.41 10.59 7.85
CA ALA A 617 -24.70 10.91 9.24
C ALA A 617 -24.82 12.43 9.48
N ALA A 618 -23.95 13.21 8.84
CA ALA A 618 -24.02 14.67 8.90
C ALA A 618 -25.27 15.23 8.21
N ALA A 619 -25.70 14.63 7.08
CA ALA A 619 -26.93 15.00 6.40
C ALA A 619 -28.18 14.78 7.27
N GLU A 620 -28.16 13.75 8.12
CA GLU A 620 -29.18 13.46 9.14
C GLU A 620 -29.03 14.32 10.42
N GLY A 621 -28.16 15.33 10.43
CA GLY A 621 -27.95 16.23 11.57
C GLY A 621 -27.25 15.59 12.77
N VAL A 622 -26.61 14.44 12.60
CA VAL A 622 -25.88 13.76 13.67
C VAL A 622 -24.42 14.21 13.69
N ASP A 623 -23.92 14.49 14.90
CA ASP A 623 -22.50 14.71 15.18
C ASP A 623 -21.90 13.45 15.82
N PRO A 624 -21.19 12.61 15.05
CA PRO A 624 -20.53 11.41 15.55
C PRO A 624 -19.50 11.68 16.65
N ALA A 625 -18.80 12.81 16.57
CA ALA A 625 -17.76 13.16 17.54
C ALA A 625 -18.37 13.53 18.89
N ALA A 626 -19.40 14.39 18.89
CA ALA A 626 -20.14 14.71 20.11
C ALA A 626 -20.81 13.46 20.70
N ALA A 627 -21.29 12.53 19.86
CA ALA A 627 -21.88 11.28 20.31
C ALA A 627 -20.84 10.35 21.00
N LEU A 628 -19.60 10.30 20.51
CA LEU A 628 -18.50 9.59 21.17
C LEU A 628 -18.14 10.21 22.51
N ALA A 629 -18.01 11.53 22.57
CA ALA A 629 -17.62 12.25 23.79
C ALA A 629 -18.64 12.09 24.94
N ARG A 630 -19.92 11.85 24.63
CA ARG A 630 -20.97 11.58 25.63
C ARG A 630 -20.92 10.18 26.22
N GLN A 631 -20.18 9.24 25.61
CA GLN A 631 -20.07 7.88 26.12
C GLN A 631 -19.35 7.86 27.46
N ARG A 632 -19.82 7.03 28.39
CA ARG A 632 -19.27 6.91 29.74
C ARG A 632 -18.91 5.46 30.03
N ALA A 633 -17.83 5.24 30.76
CA ALA A 633 -17.38 3.91 31.14
C ALA A 633 -18.37 3.24 32.12
N GLY A 634 -18.62 1.93 31.96
CA GLY A 634 -19.29 1.11 32.97
C GLY A 634 -19.95 -0.15 32.41
N TRP A 635 -19.65 -1.32 32.99
CA TRP A 635 -20.16 -2.61 32.51
C TRP A 635 -21.69 -2.72 32.57
N LEU A 636 -22.32 -2.25 33.67
CA LEU A 636 -23.78 -2.21 33.80
C LEU A 636 -24.44 -1.35 32.71
N ARG A 637 -23.77 -0.26 32.31
CA ARG A 637 -24.25 0.63 31.26
C ARG A 637 -24.14 -0.03 29.89
N ASP A 638 -23.08 -0.77 29.64
CA ASP A 638 -22.89 -1.55 28.40
C ASP A 638 -23.98 -2.64 28.28
N VAL A 639 -24.27 -3.35 29.37
CA VAL A 639 -25.35 -4.36 29.42
C VAL A 639 -26.71 -3.70 29.21
N ALA A 640 -27.00 -2.60 29.92
CA ALA A 640 -28.25 -1.86 29.74
C ALA A 640 -28.40 -1.27 28.33
N ALA A 641 -27.31 -0.82 27.70
CA ALA A 641 -27.31 -0.39 26.30
C ALA A 641 -27.60 -1.57 25.36
N THR A 642 -26.97 -2.72 25.59
CA THR A 642 -27.16 -3.94 24.80
C THR A 642 -28.60 -4.43 24.88
N LEU A 643 -29.18 -4.53 26.08
CA LEU A 643 -30.59 -4.90 26.27
C LEU A 643 -31.54 -3.93 25.56
N ARG A 644 -31.31 -2.62 25.69
CA ARG A 644 -32.09 -1.59 24.99
C ARG A 644 -32.00 -1.72 23.46
N SER A 645 -30.84 -2.07 22.92
CA SER A 645 -30.68 -2.29 21.47
C SER A 645 -31.27 -3.62 20.99
N ALA A 646 -31.30 -4.64 21.84
CA ALA A 646 -31.89 -5.94 21.51
C ALA A 646 -33.43 -5.89 21.43
N LEU A 647 -34.05 -4.99 22.19
CA LEU A 647 -35.49 -4.76 22.18
C LEU A 647 -35.98 -3.89 21.00
N ARG A 648 -35.08 -3.44 20.12
CA ARG A 648 -35.44 -2.60 18.96
C ARG A 648 -35.68 -3.44 17.72
N PRO A 649 -36.56 -2.99 16.81
CA PRO A 649 -36.68 -3.56 15.48
C PRO A 649 -35.29 -3.56 14.82
N GLN A 650 -34.86 -4.71 14.30
CA GLN A 650 -33.57 -4.85 13.61
C GLN A 650 -33.72 -4.95 12.09
N ASP A 651 -34.95 -4.89 11.57
CA ASP A 651 -35.22 -4.96 10.14
C ASP A 651 -34.97 -3.61 9.46
N GLU A 652 -33.67 -3.30 9.35
CA GLU A 652 -33.12 -2.13 8.67
C GLU A 652 -32.18 -2.62 7.55
N THR A 653 -32.68 -3.57 6.76
CA THR A 653 -31.96 -4.26 5.66
C THR A 653 -31.25 -3.32 4.69
N HIS A 654 -31.65 -2.03 4.65
CA HIS A 654 -31.12 -1.00 3.78
C HIS A 654 -30.28 0.08 4.50
N ASP A 655 -29.88 -0.09 5.76
CA ASP A 655 -28.97 0.85 6.43
C ASP A 655 -27.52 0.67 5.94
N PHE A 656 -26.97 1.73 5.36
CA PHE A 656 -25.57 1.80 4.95
C PHE A 656 -24.58 1.48 6.08
N SER A 657 -24.95 1.73 7.34
CA SER A 657 -24.16 1.37 8.52
C SER A 657 -23.83 -0.12 8.57
N HIS A 658 -24.69 -1.01 8.06
CA HIS A 658 -24.39 -2.45 7.98
C HIS A 658 -23.27 -2.75 6.99
N ALA A 659 -23.25 -2.05 5.86
CA ALA A 659 -22.20 -2.23 4.85
C ALA A 659 -20.83 -1.72 5.37
N VAL A 660 -20.82 -0.62 6.12
CA VAL A 660 -19.62 -0.14 6.81
C VAL A 660 -19.18 -1.15 7.87
N LYS A 661 -20.12 -1.68 8.65
CA LYS A 661 -19.86 -2.70 9.70
C LYS A 661 -19.23 -3.96 9.13
N GLU A 662 -19.73 -4.47 8.01
CA GLU A 662 -19.19 -5.62 7.28
C GLU A 662 -17.72 -5.38 6.89
N ALA A 663 -17.42 -4.24 6.28
CA ALA A 663 -16.06 -3.89 5.87
C ALA A 663 -15.11 -3.74 7.09
N MET A 664 -15.58 -3.09 8.16
CA MET A 664 -14.84 -2.94 9.41
C MET A 664 -14.58 -4.29 10.09
N ASP A 665 -15.52 -5.20 10.03
CA ASP A 665 -15.39 -6.52 10.63
C ASP A 665 -14.27 -7.34 10.01
N GLY A 666 -14.00 -7.19 8.71
CA GLY A 666 -12.85 -7.80 8.05
C GLY A 666 -11.49 -7.16 8.42
N CYS A 667 -11.44 -6.12 9.25
CA CYS A 667 -10.18 -5.53 9.70
C CYS A 667 -9.61 -6.28 10.92
N LEU A 668 -8.37 -6.75 10.79
CA LEU A 668 -7.61 -7.44 11.83
C LEU A 668 -7.12 -6.53 12.98
N ALA A 669 -7.30 -5.22 12.88
CA ALA A 669 -6.82 -4.22 13.84
C ALA A 669 -5.29 -4.23 14.12
N CYS A 670 -4.46 -4.71 13.17
CA CYS A 670 -3.01 -4.86 13.34
C CYS A 670 -2.17 -3.56 13.24
N LYS A 671 -2.79 -2.44 12.80
CA LYS A 671 -2.14 -1.15 12.49
C LYS A 671 -1.01 -1.20 11.44
N SER A 672 -0.95 -2.24 10.60
CA SER A 672 0.02 -2.26 9.49
C SER A 672 -0.26 -1.20 8.42
N CYS A 673 -1.52 -0.81 8.21
CA CYS A 673 -1.85 0.30 7.31
C CYS A 673 -1.34 1.66 7.84
N THR A 674 -1.34 1.87 9.15
CA THR A 674 -0.84 3.10 9.77
C THR A 674 0.65 3.27 9.53
N GLY A 675 1.42 2.19 9.65
CA GLY A 675 2.87 2.20 9.41
C GLY A 675 3.25 2.21 7.92
N SER A 676 2.64 1.35 7.11
CA SER A 676 3.06 1.09 5.72
C SER A 676 2.35 1.94 4.66
N CYS A 677 1.16 2.48 4.92
CA CYS A 677 0.51 3.36 3.95
C CYS A 677 1.33 4.66 3.84
N PRO A 678 1.67 5.12 2.63
CA PRO A 678 2.40 6.38 2.47
C PRO A 678 1.67 7.55 3.13
N ILE A 679 0.33 7.53 3.12
CA ILE A 679 -0.54 8.58 3.67
C ILE A 679 -0.99 8.31 5.11
N LYS A 680 -0.48 7.25 5.75
CA LYS A 680 -0.70 6.91 7.16
C LYS A 680 -2.16 6.73 7.57
N VAL A 681 -2.98 6.13 6.71
CA VAL A 681 -4.38 5.78 7.01
C VAL A 681 -4.46 4.83 8.22
N ASP A 682 -5.19 5.21 9.26
CA ASP A 682 -5.34 4.44 10.50
C ASP A 682 -6.74 3.80 10.61
N VAL A 683 -6.94 2.69 9.88
CA VAL A 683 -8.19 1.93 9.92
C VAL A 683 -8.56 1.47 11.33
N PRO A 684 -7.66 0.87 12.12
CA PRO A 684 -8.03 0.39 13.45
C PRO A 684 -8.65 1.46 14.36
N THR A 685 -8.18 2.70 14.26
CA THR A 685 -8.69 3.83 15.06
C THR A 685 -10.10 4.25 14.63
N PHE A 686 -10.32 4.59 13.35
CA PHE A 686 -11.67 4.98 12.93
C PHE A 686 -12.67 3.80 12.99
N ARG A 687 -12.19 2.55 12.87
CA ARG A 687 -13.00 1.35 13.12
C ARG A 687 -13.48 1.30 14.56
N ALA A 688 -12.61 1.54 15.53
CA ALA A 688 -12.99 1.53 16.95
C ALA A 688 -14.03 2.61 17.26
N LYS A 689 -13.85 3.82 16.69
CA LYS A 689 -14.82 4.93 16.75
C LYS A 689 -16.17 4.54 16.12
N PHE A 690 -16.14 3.95 14.92
CA PHE A 690 -17.34 3.46 14.24
C PHE A 690 -18.07 2.39 15.07
N LEU A 691 -17.38 1.37 15.58
CA LEU A 691 -18.00 0.31 16.40
C LEU A 691 -18.62 0.85 17.69
N ALA A 692 -17.96 1.82 18.34
CA ALA A 692 -18.49 2.49 19.52
C ALA A 692 -19.83 3.19 19.22
N LEU A 693 -19.97 3.78 18.02
CA LEU A 693 -21.18 4.47 17.57
C LEU A 693 -22.25 3.52 17.04
N TYR A 694 -21.86 2.52 16.24
CA TYR A 694 -22.72 1.49 15.68
C TYR A 694 -23.55 0.79 16.76
N HIS A 695 -22.89 0.40 17.86
CA HIS A 695 -23.54 -0.26 18.99
C HIS A 695 -24.34 0.66 19.92
N THR A 696 -24.47 1.96 19.58
CA THR A 696 -25.48 2.83 20.24
C THR A 696 -26.89 2.56 19.72
N ARG A 697 -26.99 2.02 18.50
CA ARG A 697 -28.25 1.63 17.83
C ARG A 697 -28.41 0.12 17.83
N TYR A 698 -27.41 -0.59 17.32
CA TYR A 698 -27.46 -2.02 17.03
C TYR A 698 -26.91 -2.89 18.16
N SER A 699 -27.46 -4.10 18.28
CA SER A 699 -27.05 -5.04 19.32
C SER A 699 -25.56 -5.39 19.22
N ARG A 700 -24.91 -5.44 20.38
CA ARG A 700 -23.51 -5.86 20.50
C ARG A 700 -23.45 -7.36 20.75
N PRO A 701 -22.69 -8.13 19.95
CA PRO A 701 -22.64 -9.57 20.12
C PRO A 701 -21.96 -9.98 21.43
N LEU A 702 -22.39 -11.12 21.99
CA LEU A 702 -21.88 -11.61 23.29
C LEU A 702 -20.36 -11.79 23.30
N LYS A 703 -19.75 -12.24 22.19
CA LYS A 703 -18.29 -12.38 22.08
C LYS A 703 -17.53 -11.10 22.45
N ASP A 704 -18.05 -9.93 22.08
CA ASP A 704 -17.35 -8.66 22.32
C ASP A 704 -17.28 -8.39 23.83
N HIS A 705 -18.35 -8.72 24.57
CA HIS A 705 -18.40 -8.59 26.03
C HIS A 705 -17.50 -9.61 26.72
N LEU A 706 -17.45 -10.85 26.22
CA LEU A 706 -16.53 -11.90 26.73
C LEU A 706 -15.08 -11.47 26.55
N VAL A 707 -14.71 -10.99 25.35
CA VAL A 707 -13.37 -10.50 25.04
C VAL A 707 -13.04 -9.23 25.86
N ALA A 708 -14.00 -8.32 26.05
CA ALA A 708 -13.82 -7.14 26.89
C ALA A 708 -13.63 -7.45 28.38
N ALA A 709 -14.11 -8.60 28.85
CA ALA A 709 -13.94 -9.07 30.23
C ALA A 709 -12.68 -9.93 30.42
N LEU A 710 -11.95 -10.26 29.34
CA LEU A 710 -10.83 -11.20 29.38
C LEU A 710 -9.70 -10.75 30.31
N GLU A 711 -9.08 -9.59 30.04
CA GLU A 711 -7.88 -9.16 30.78
C GLU A 711 -8.08 -9.01 32.30
N PRO A 712 -9.22 -8.49 32.80
CA PRO A 712 -9.48 -8.44 34.24
C PRO A 712 -9.72 -9.81 34.88
N LEU A 713 -10.24 -10.80 34.14
CA LEU A 713 -10.58 -12.12 34.68
C LEU A 713 -9.41 -13.11 34.67
N LEU A 714 -8.43 -12.92 33.78
CA LEU A 714 -7.28 -13.83 33.64
C LEU A 714 -6.50 -14.08 34.95
N PRO A 715 -6.22 -13.09 35.82
CA PRO A 715 -5.52 -13.34 37.09
C PRO A 715 -6.26 -14.28 38.05
N LEU A 716 -7.59 -14.38 37.92
CA LEU A 716 -8.40 -15.32 38.69
C LEU A 716 -8.37 -16.70 38.05
N ALA A 717 -8.50 -16.77 36.72
CA ALA A 717 -8.49 -18.03 35.97
C ALA A 717 -7.15 -18.77 36.09
N THR A 718 -6.02 -18.06 36.15
CA THR A 718 -4.69 -18.69 36.30
C THR A 718 -4.36 -19.18 37.71
N ARG A 719 -5.26 -19.03 38.68
CA ARG A 719 -5.10 -19.66 40.01
C ARG A 719 -5.27 -21.18 39.95
N ALA A 720 -6.07 -21.68 39.01
CA ALA A 720 -6.31 -23.10 38.79
C ALA A 720 -6.28 -23.44 37.28
N PRO A 721 -5.13 -23.28 36.60
CA PRO A 721 -5.05 -23.34 35.15
C PRO A 721 -5.46 -24.71 34.58
N ARG A 722 -5.23 -25.80 35.33
CA ARG A 722 -5.69 -27.14 34.92
C ARG A 722 -7.21 -27.24 34.85
N LEU A 723 -7.91 -26.67 35.83
CA LEU A 723 -9.38 -26.66 35.86
C LEU A 723 -9.93 -25.73 34.78
N SER A 724 -9.38 -24.52 34.64
CA SER A 724 -9.77 -23.58 33.59
C SER A 724 -9.54 -24.16 32.19
N ASN A 725 -8.41 -24.83 31.96
CA ASN A 725 -8.14 -25.50 30.69
C ASN A 725 -9.08 -26.67 30.45
N ALA A 726 -9.35 -27.51 31.47
CA ALA A 726 -10.32 -28.60 31.36
C ALA A 726 -11.70 -28.09 30.95
N LEU A 727 -12.14 -26.97 31.54
CA LEU A 727 -13.38 -26.29 31.17
C LEU A 727 -13.35 -25.79 29.72
N LEU A 728 -12.28 -25.11 29.29
CA LEU A 728 -12.13 -24.61 27.91
C LEU A 728 -12.01 -25.73 26.86
N THR A 729 -11.52 -26.91 27.24
CA THR A 729 -11.45 -28.09 26.36
C THR A 729 -12.73 -28.92 26.36
N ASN A 730 -13.66 -28.67 27.27
CA ASN A 730 -14.92 -29.43 27.35
C ASN A 730 -15.77 -29.21 26.07
N PRO A 731 -16.27 -30.28 25.42
CA PRO A 731 -17.04 -30.17 24.18
C PRO A 731 -18.29 -29.28 24.28
N VAL A 732 -19.00 -29.30 25.41
CA VAL A 732 -20.20 -28.49 25.64
C VAL A 732 -19.82 -27.01 25.76
N VAL A 733 -18.76 -26.70 26.53
CA VAL A 733 -18.28 -25.32 26.65
C VAL A 733 -17.78 -24.80 25.31
N ARG A 734 -17.03 -25.60 24.55
CA ARG A 734 -16.59 -25.25 23.19
C ARG A 734 -17.77 -24.98 22.26
N PHE A 735 -18.80 -25.82 22.32
CA PHE A 735 -20.03 -25.61 21.56
C PHE A 735 -20.71 -24.28 21.94
N LEU A 736 -20.84 -23.99 23.23
CA LEU A 736 -21.43 -22.73 23.71
C LEU A 736 -20.60 -21.50 23.29
N LEU A 737 -19.27 -21.57 23.37
CA LEU A 737 -18.38 -20.52 22.91
C LEU A 737 -18.49 -20.32 21.39
N ALA A 738 -18.55 -21.39 20.61
CA ALA A 738 -18.74 -21.33 19.16
C ALA A 738 -20.09 -20.66 18.81
N LYS A 739 -21.16 -20.99 19.54
CA LYS A 739 -22.46 -20.30 19.42
C LYS A 739 -22.41 -18.83 19.83
N ALA A 740 -21.55 -18.47 20.79
CA ALA A 740 -21.28 -17.07 21.14
C ALA A 740 -20.38 -16.34 20.11
N GLY A 741 -19.80 -17.06 19.15
CA GLY A 741 -18.96 -16.53 18.07
C GLY A 741 -17.45 -16.65 18.28
N LEU A 742 -17.00 -17.46 19.25
CA LEU A 742 -15.60 -17.68 19.59
C LEU A 742 -15.18 -19.15 19.36
N VAL A 743 -14.07 -19.36 18.66
CA VAL A 743 -13.50 -20.68 18.34
C VAL A 743 -12.01 -20.72 18.65
N GLU A 744 -11.46 -21.93 18.79
CA GLU A 744 -10.03 -22.16 18.99
C GLU A 744 -9.41 -21.32 20.13
N ILE A 745 -10.12 -21.15 21.24
CA ILE A 745 -9.63 -20.38 22.39
C ILE A 745 -8.34 -21.03 22.95
N PRO A 746 -7.25 -20.26 23.11
CA PRO A 746 -6.00 -20.82 23.59
C PRO A 746 -6.11 -21.24 25.06
N GLY A 747 -5.40 -22.31 25.42
CA GLY A 747 -5.30 -22.75 26.81
C GLY A 747 -4.38 -21.83 27.62
N LEU A 748 -4.71 -21.63 28.90
CA LEU A 748 -3.87 -20.91 29.86
C LEU A 748 -2.57 -21.67 30.11
N SER A 749 -1.52 -20.92 30.44
CA SER A 749 -0.23 -21.48 30.81
C SER A 749 -0.39 -22.39 32.04
N PRO A 750 0.11 -23.64 32.01
CA PRO A 750 0.17 -24.48 33.20
C PRO A 750 1.21 -23.98 34.22
N VAL A 751 2.10 -23.07 33.79
CA VAL A 751 3.19 -22.52 34.58
C VAL A 751 2.72 -21.24 35.25
N SER A 752 2.84 -21.18 36.57
CA SER A 752 2.59 -19.95 37.34
C SER A 752 3.77 -19.00 37.18
N LEU A 753 3.55 -17.89 36.48
CA LEU A 753 4.58 -16.86 36.27
C LEU A 753 5.16 -16.38 37.60
N LYS A 754 4.31 -16.14 38.60
CA LYS A 754 4.72 -15.69 39.94
C LYS A 754 5.69 -16.67 40.60
N VAL A 755 5.37 -17.97 40.57
CA VAL A 755 6.23 -19.02 41.18
C VAL A 755 7.55 -19.12 40.41
N ARG A 756 7.48 -19.12 39.07
CA ARG A 756 8.67 -19.23 38.23
C ARG A 756 9.62 -18.05 38.40
N LEU A 757 9.10 -16.82 38.41
CA LEU A 757 9.89 -15.62 38.62
C LEU A 757 10.46 -15.54 40.05
N ALA A 758 9.71 -15.97 41.06
CA ALA A 758 10.25 -16.09 42.42
C ALA A 758 11.43 -17.07 42.48
N SER A 759 11.35 -18.21 41.77
CA SER A 759 12.47 -19.17 41.70
C SER A 759 13.70 -18.63 40.95
N LEU A 760 13.53 -17.62 40.10
CA LEU A 760 14.61 -16.91 39.41
C LEU A 760 15.12 -15.70 40.22
N GLY A 761 14.54 -15.41 41.39
CA GLY A 761 14.90 -14.25 42.19
C GLY A 761 14.45 -12.91 41.58
N VAL A 762 13.42 -12.90 40.72
CA VAL A 762 12.89 -11.67 40.11
C VAL A 762 11.92 -10.98 41.08
N PRO A 763 12.26 -9.79 41.60
CA PRO A 763 11.40 -9.04 42.50
C PRO A 763 10.25 -8.32 41.77
N VAL A 764 9.23 -7.89 42.53
CA VAL A 764 8.14 -7.04 42.04
C VAL A 764 8.57 -5.57 42.11
N ALA A 765 8.35 -4.82 41.04
CA ALA A 765 8.63 -3.39 40.97
C ALA A 765 7.54 -2.59 41.72
N THR A 766 7.89 -1.98 42.84
CA THR A 766 7.10 -0.91 43.46
C THR A 766 7.94 0.36 43.52
N PRO A 767 7.32 1.56 43.49
CA PRO A 767 8.07 2.82 43.63
C PRO A 767 9.01 2.81 44.84
N GLU A 768 8.54 2.30 45.99
CA GLU A 768 9.32 2.25 47.22
C GLU A 768 10.54 1.31 47.11
N ALA A 769 10.37 0.15 46.46
CA ALA A 769 11.45 -0.79 46.26
C ALA A 769 12.51 -0.23 45.29
N LEU A 770 12.08 0.46 44.23
CA LEU A 770 12.97 1.06 43.24
C LEU A 770 13.72 2.28 43.80
N THR A 771 13.12 3.07 44.68
CA THR A 771 13.81 4.20 45.35
C THR A 771 14.99 3.72 46.20
N ARG A 772 14.88 2.52 46.80
CA ARG A 772 15.92 1.93 47.64
C ARG A 772 17.08 1.30 46.88
N LEU A 773 17.02 1.24 45.55
CA LEU A 773 18.13 0.74 44.74
C LEU A 773 19.31 1.68 44.81
N ASP A 774 20.47 1.12 45.16
CA ASP A 774 21.74 1.81 45.00
C ASP A 774 22.01 2.16 43.52
N PRO A 775 22.93 3.09 43.22
CA PRO A 775 23.18 3.53 41.85
C PRO A 775 23.63 2.41 40.89
N GLN A 776 24.38 1.42 41.37
CA GLN A 776 24.92 0.33 40.54
C GLN A 776 23.81 -0.67 40.15
N ASP A 777 22.95 -1.01 41.11
CA ASP A 777 21.80 -1.86 40.92
C ASP A 777 20.75 -1.18 40.05
N ARG A 778 20.54 0.13 40.24
CA ARG A 778 19.67 0.93 39.38
C ARG A 778 20.16 0.94 37.93
N ALA A 779 21.47 1.06 37.71
CA ALA A 779 22.05 1.07 36.37
C ALA A 779 21.88 -0.28 35.63
N SER A 780 21.76 -1.39 36.34
CA SER A 780 21.52 -2.73 35.76
C SER A 780 20.05 -3.15 35.78
N ALA A 781 19.18 -2.40 36.46
CA ALA A 781 17.76 -2.72 36.58
C ALA A 781 16.97 -2.46 35.29
N VAL A 782 15.96 -3.30 35.05
CA VAL A 782 14.99 -3.15 33.95
C VAL A 782 13.61 -3.62 34.38
N LEU A 783 12.57 -2.85 34.07
CA LEU A 783 11.20 -3.13 34.49
C LEU A 783 10.44 -3.85 33.36
N ILE A 784 10.04 -5.10 33.60
CA ILE A 784 9.26 -5.91 32.68
C ILE A 784 7.78 -5.61 32.87
N VAL A 785 7.20 -4.89 31.90
CA VAL A 785 5.79 -4.54 31.84
C VAL A 785 4.99 -5.76 31.40
N GLN A 786 4.15 -6.27 32.30
CA GLN A 786 3.31 -7.43 32.04
C GLN A 786 2.21 -7.12 31.01
N ASP A 787 1.93 -8.07 30.13
CA ASP A 787 0.72 -8.10 29.31
C ASP A 787 -0.11 -9.37 29.57
N ALA A 788 -1.40 -9.32 29.24
CA ALA A 788 -2.33 -10.40 29.52
C ALA A 788 -1.97 -11.71 28.81
N PHE A 789 -1.44 -11.64 27.58
CA PHE A 789 -1.24 -12.79 26.72
C PHE A 789 0.02 -13.57 27.11
N THR A 790 1.16 -12.89 27.21
CA THR A 790 2.41 -13.53 27.61
C THR A 790 2.38 -13.95 29.08
N SER A 791 1.75 -13.17 29.97
CA SER A 791 1.76 -13.51 31.41
C SER A 791 0.84 -14.67 31.78
N HIS A 792 -0.26 -14.89 31.03
CA HIS A 792 -1.29 -15.88 31.41
C HIS A 792 -1.41 -17.05 30.42
N PHE A 793 -1.06 -16.89 29.14
CA PHE A 793 -1.12 -17.97 28.15
C PHE A 793 0.27 -18.50 27.75
N ASP A 794 1.33 -17.70 27.88
CA ASP A 794 2.70 -18.08 27.46
C ASP A 794 3.75 -17.66 28.52
N ALA A 795 3.46 -17.95 29.79
CA ALA A 795 4.23 -17.46 30.94
C ALA A 795 5.73 -17.82 30.91
N GLU A 796 6.07 -18.94 30.27
CA GLU A 796 7.47 -19.36 30.08
C GLU A 796 8.27 -18.34 29.27
N VAL A 797 7.67 -17.65 28.29
CA VAL A 797 8.40 -16.63 27.50
C VAL A 797 8.85 -15.47 28.39
N VAL A 798 7.99 -15.03 29.32
CA VAL A 798 8.35 -13.96 30.26
C VAL A 798 9.43 -14.43 31.23
N ALA A 799 9.31 -15.64 31.76
CA ALA A 799 10.32 -16.22 32.65
C ALA A 799 11.69 -16.37 31.95
N ASP A 800 11.70 -16.89 30.72
CA ASP A 800 12.90 -17.05 29.92
C ASP A 800 13.50 -15.70 29.51
N ALA A 801 12.68 -14.68 29.22
CA ALA A 801 13.17 -13.33 28.98
C ALA A 801 13.86 -12.75 30.23
N CYS A 802 13.30 -12.93 31.42
CA CYS A 802 13.98 -12.54 32.67
C CYS A 802 15.27 -13.33 32.90
N ALA A 803 15.26 -14.64 32.65
CA ALA A 803 16.47 -15.47 32.76
C ALA A 803 17.56 -15.05 31.76
N LEU A 804 17.18 -14.65 30.54
CA LEU A 804 18.11 -14.08 29.56
C LEU A 804 18.71 -12.78 30.09
N LEU A 805 17.88 -11.87 30.62
CA LEU A 805 18.36 -10.61 31.17
C LEU A 805 19.38 -10.80 32.28
N PHE A 806 19.14 -11.74 33.20
CA PHE A 806 20.16 -12.12 34.20
C PHE A 806 21.44 -12.66 33.55
N ALA A 807 21.32 -13.55 32.56
CA ALA A 807 22.47 -14.12 31.87
C ALA A 807 23.29 -13.08 31.06
N LEU A 808 22.67 -11.95 30.71
CA LEU A 808 23.31 -10.80 30.07
C LEU A 808 23.80 -9.74 31.07
N GLY A 809 23.67 -9.96 32.38
CA GLY A 809 24.15 -9.05 33.42
C GLY A 809 23.18 -7.95 33.86
N PHE A 810 21.89 -8.06 33.50
CA PHE A 810 20.85 -7.14 33.93
C PHE A 810 19.99 -7.74 35.06
N LYS A 811 19.33 -6.87 35.82
CA LYS A 811 18.45 -7.23 36.94
C LYS A 811 16.99 -6.94 36.56
N PRO A 812 16.23 -7.92 36.04
CA PRO A 812 14.82 -7.71 35.73
C PRO A 812 13.97 -7.55 37.00
N TRP A 813 12.97 -6.66 36.92
CA TRP A 813 11.93 -6.47 37.92
C TRP A 813 10.57 -6.60 37.25
N LEU A 814 9.62 -7.29 37.88
CA LEU A 814 8.29 -7.48 37.31
C LEU A 814 7.35 -6.33 37.72
N VAL A 815 6.83 -5.59 36.76
CA VAL A 815 5.80 -4.55 37.00
C VAL A 815 4.49 -5.23 37.40
N PRO A 816 3.76 -4.76 38.43
CA PRO A 816 2.46 -5.31 38.81
C PRO A 816 1.47 -5.36 37.63
N TYR A 817 0.76 -6.47 37.49
CA TYR A 817 -0.16 -6.66 36.38
C TYR A 817 -1.32 -5.64 36.42
N ARG A 818 -1.54 -4.98 35.28
CA ARG A 818 -2.73 -4.19 34.98
C ARG A 818 -3.23 -4.57 33.59
N PRO A 819 -4.56 -4.60 33.35
CA PRO A 819 -5.10 -4.74 32.00
C PRO A 819 -4.52 -3.68 31.06
N ASN A 820 -4.15 -4.08 29.84
CA ASN A 820 -3.64 -3.14 28.85
C ASN A 820 -4.77 -2.38 28.16
N GLY A 821 -5.94 -3.00 27.99
CA GLY A 821 -7.13 -2.43 27.38
C GLY A 821 -7.21 -2.59 25.86
N LYS A 822 -6.21 -3.20 25.21
CA LYS A 822 -6.23 -3.43 23.75
C LYS A 822 -7.53 -4.10 23.26
N PRO A 823 -8.06 -5.17 23.89
CA PRO A 823 -9.32 -5.77 23.47
C PRO A 823 -10.52 -4.80 23.57
N LEU A 824 -10.52 -3.90 24.56
CA LEU A 824 -11.56 -2.86 24.69
C LEU A 824 -11.50 -1.88 23.50
N HIS A 825 -10.31 -1.41 23.14
CA HIS A 825 -10.14 -0.51 22.00
C HIS A 825 -10.56 -1.19 20.70
N VAL A 826 -10.08 -2.40 20.43
CA VAL A 826 -10.38 -3.14 19.20
C VAL A 826 -11.88 -3.38 19.03
N HIS A 827 -12.64 -3.60 20.11
CA HIS A 827 -14.09 -3.80 20.02
C HIS A 827 -14.91 -2.50 20.20
N GLY A 828 -14.27 -1.33 20.30
CA GLY A 828 -14.95 -0.05 20.39
C GLY A 828 -15.56 0.28 21.75
N PHE A 829 -15.06 -0.32 22.84
CA PHE A 829 -15.39 0.09 24.22
C PHE A 829 -14.53 1.29 24.65
N LEU A 830 -14.56 2.37 23.88
CA LEU A 830 -13.60 3.47 23.97
C LEU A 830 -13.58 4.17 25.33
N ALA A 831 -14.74 4.41 25.95
CA ALA A 831 -14.80 5.03 27.28
C ALA A 831 -14.15 4.14 28.37
N ARG A 832 -14.34 2.82 28.30
CA ARG A 832 -13.69 1.86 29.22
C ARG A 832 -12.21 1.75 28.93
N PHE A 833 -11.82 1.76 27.65
CA PHE A 833 -10.43 1.78 27.24
C PHE A 833 -9.71 3.02 27.81
N ALA A 834 -10.27 4.22 27.67
CA ALA A 834 -9.69 5.44 28.21
C ALA A 834 -9.50 5.38 29.75
N ALA A 835 -10.46 4.81 30.48
CA ALA A 835 -10.33 4.63 31.93
C ALA A 835 -9.20 3.65 32.31
N VAL A 836 -9.10 2.51 31.60
CA VAL A 836 -8.02 1.52 31.79
C VAL A 836 -6.66 2.14 31.43
N ALA A 837 -6.59 2.83 30.28
CA ALA A 837 -5.39 3.48 29.81
C ALA A 837 -4.90 4.55 30.81
N GLY A 838 -5.79 5.39 31.32
CA GLY A 838 -5.44 6.41 32.32
C GLY A 838 -4.91 5.82 33.62
N SER A 839 -5.53 4.76 34.14
CA SER A 839 -5.08 4.08 35.35
C SER A 839 -3.72 3.39 35.17
N ASN A 840 -3.54 2.69 34.04
CA ASN A 840 -2.28 2.00 33.75
C ASN A 840 -1.14 3.00 33.47
N ALA A 841 -1.42 4.07 32.70
CA ALA A 841 -0.45 5.14 32.45
C ALA A 841 -0.02 5.87 33.74
N ALA A 842 -0.90 6.03 34.73
CA ALA A 842 -0.52 6.57 36.04
C ALA A 842 0.52 5.67 36.73
N MET A 843 0.26 4.37 36.83
CA MET A 843 1.21 3.41 37.41
C MET A 843 2.55 3.40 36.67
N LEU A 844 2.52 3.37 35.34
CA LEU A 844 3.74 3.36 34.53
C LEU A 844 4.54 4.66 34.69
N ARG A 845 3.89 5.82 34.83
CA ARG A 845 4.57 7.09 35.12
C ARG A 845 5.28 7.07 36.46
N ASP A 846 4.60 6.59 37.50
CA ASP A 846 5.17 6.55 38.84
C ASP A 846 6.43 5.67 38.91
N LEU A 847 6.43 4.57 38.14
CA LEU A 847 7.61 3.70 37.98
C LEU A 847 8.68 4.35 37.09
N ALA A 848 8.32 4.96 35.96
CA ALA A 848 9.26 5.59 35.04
C ALA A 848 10.04 6.75 35.69
N ARG A 849 9.41 7.50 36.61
CA ARG A 849 10.08 8.56 37.39
C ARG A 849 11.26 8.08 38.22
N GLN A 850 11.36 6.78 38.48
CA GLN A 850 12.51 6.18 39.19
C GLN A 850 13.75 6.04 38.28
N GLY A 851 13.68 6.43 37.00
CA GLY A 851 14.79 6.39 36.07
C GLY A 851 15.17 4.97 35.61
N VAL A 852 14.32 3.98 35.87
CA VAL A 852 14.52 2.59 35.41
C VAL A 852 13.70 2.35 34.14
N PRO A 853 14.29 1.81 33.06
CA PRO A 853 13.61 1.64 31.78
C PRO A 853 12.48 0.60 31.86
N LEU A 854 11.37 0.89 31.18
CA LEU A 854 10.22 0.00 31.01
C LEU A 854 10.35 -0.79 29.71
N VAL A 855 10.18 -2.11 29.77
CA VAL A 855 10.31 -3.02 28.62
C VAL A 855 9.09 -3.96 28.56
N GLY A 856 8.47 -4.06 27.39
CA GLY A 856 7.42 -5.03 27.10
C GLY A 856 7.92 -6.18 26.22
N ILE A 857 7.24 -7.33 26.31
CA ILE A 857 7.63 -8.56 25.59
C ILE A 857 6.81 -8.72 24.30
N ASP A 858 5.47 -8.71 24.37
CA ASP A 858 4.65 -8.82 23.15
C ASP A 858 4.63 -7.49 22.37
N PRO A 859 4.96 -7.48 21.06
CA PRO A 859 5.02 -6.25 20.30
C PRO A 859 3.69 -5.50 20.16
N SER A 860 2.57 -6.21 19.97
CA SER A 860 1.25 -5.60 19.80
C SER A 860 0.80 -4.91 21.08
N MET A 861 1.01 -5.56 22.22
CA MET A 861 0.65 -5.02 23.54
C MET A 861 1.55 -3.84 23.92
N THR A 862 2.86 -3.95 23.65
CA THR A 862 3.85 -2.91 23.96
C THR A 862 3.60 -1.63 23.17
N LEU A 863 3.33 -1.74 21.86
CA LEU A 863 3.11 -0.57 21.01
C LEU A 863 1.77 0.12 21.29
N THR A 864 0.85 -0.53 22.01
CA THR A 864 -0.42 0.08 22.44
C THR A 864 -0.19 1.28 23.38
N TYR A 865 0.86 1.24 24.20
CA TYR A 865 1.26 2.36 25.07
C TYR A 865 1.72 3.60 24.29
N ARG A 866 2.24 3.42 23.07
CA ARG A 866 2.77 4.51 22.24
C ARG A 866 1.73 5.09 21.30
N SER A 867 0.75 4.28 20.88
CA SER A 867 -0.19 4.66 19.83
C SER A 867 -1.59 4.94 20.38
N GLU A 868 -2.33 3.95 20.85
CA GLU A 868 -3.72 4.14 21.28
C GLU A 868 -3.82 4.90 22.60
N TYR A 869 -2.85 4.74 23.51
CA TYR A 869 -2.82 5.51 24.76
C TYR A 869 -2.63 7.00 24.49
N ALA A 870 -1.72 7.35 23.56
CA ALA A 870 -1.49 8.74 23.17
C ALA A 870 -2.77 9.37 22.60
N GLN A 871 -3.51 8.64 21.76
CA GLN A 871 -4.79 9.09 21.22
C GLN A 871 -5.87 9.23 22.30
N ALA A 872 -6.03 8.23 23.17
CA ALA A 872 -7.09 8.22 24.18
C ALA A 872 -6.87 9.23 25.33
N LEU A 873 -5.62 9.60 25.61
CA LEU A 873 -5.24 10.49 26.72
C LEU A 873 -4.80 11.88 26.25
N GLY A 874 -4.96 12.21 24.97
CA GLY A 874 -4.64 13.53 24.42
C GLY A 874 -3.15 13.86 24.36
N GLY A 875 -2.28 12.86 24.20
CA GLY A 875 -0.84 13.06 23.99
C GLY A 875 -0.06 13.61 25.19
N GLY A 876 -0.60 13.48 26.42
CA GLY A 876 0.11 13.87 27.65
C GLY A 876 1.42 13.09 27.89
N ASP A 877 2.11 13.40 28.98
CA ASP A 877 3.34 12.72 29.42
C ASP A 877 3.11 11.21 29.60
N LEU A 878 3.41 10.43 28.56
CA LEU A 878 3.30 8.97 28.55
C LEU A 878 4.71 8.36 28.59
N PRO A 879 5.00 7.48 29.55
CA PRO A 879 6.32 6.89 29.66
C PRO A 879 6.57 5.96 28.48
N LYS A 880 7.78 6.00 27.93
CA LYS A 880 8.18 5.11 26.84
C LYS A 880 8.38 3.69 27.36
N VAL A 881 7.52 2.78 26.96
CA VAL A 881 7.71 1.33 27.14
C VAL A 881 8.42 0.80 25.89
N HIS A 882 9.67 0.35 26.05
CA HIS A 882 10.52 -0.19 24.98
C HIS A 882 10.10 -1.60 24.56
N LEU A 883 10.33 -1.96 23.29
CA LEU A 883 10.38 -3.38 22.91
C LEU A 883 11.65 -4.00 23.49
N LEU A 884 11.64 -5.30 23.79
CA LEU A 884 12.79 -5.98 24.39
C LEU A 884 14.08 -5.78 23.59
N GLN A 885 14.02 -6.05 22.29
CA GLN A 885 15.15 -5.89 21.37
C GLN A 885 15.57 -4.43 21.19
N GLU A 886 14.61 -3.51 21.11
CA GLU A 886 14.89 -2.06 21.00
C GLU A 886 15.71 -1.59 22.19
N TRP A 887 15.39 -2.07 23.40
CA TRP A 887 16.15 -1.72 24.59
C TRP A 887 17.53 -2.42 24.63
N LEU A 888 17.59 -3.73 24.36
CA LEU A 888 18.85 -4.49 24.37
C LEU A 888 19.87 -3.99 23.34
N ALA A 889 19.42 -3.57 22.16
CA ALA A 889 20.28 -3.00 21.13
C ALA A 889 20.98 -1.71 21.59
N THR A 890 20.38 -0.95 22.52
CA THR A 890 21.02 0.25 23.12
C THR A 890 22.02 -0.08 24.23
N ARG A 891 22.25 -1.37 24.52
CA ARG A 891 23.07 -1.86 25.63
C ARG A 891 24.10 -2.91 25.20
N LEU A 892 24.38 -3.01 23.90
CA LEU A 892 25.35 -3.98 23.37
C LEU A 892 26.75 -3.81 23.99
N ASP A 893 27.13 -2.58 24.32
CA ASP A 893 28.37 -2.23 25.03
C ASP A 893 28.50 -2.89 26.42
N ARG A 894 27.36 -3.20 27.04
CA ARG A 894 27.28 -3.85 28.36
C ARG A 894 27.07 -5.35 28.29
N ILE A 895 26.87 -5.88 27.09
CA ILE A 895 26.68 -7.31 26.84
C ILE A 895 27.99 -7.87 26.33
N ALA A 896 28.52 -8.91 27.00
CA ALA A 896 29.74 -9.57 26.52
C ALA A 896 29.48 -10.21 25.13
N PRO A 897 30.29 -9.87 24.10
CA PRO A 897 30.13 -10.46 22.78
C PRO A 897 30.46 -11.95 22.81
N ARG A 898 29.87 -12.73 21.90
CA ARG A 898 30.07 -14.19 21.81
C ARG A 898 30.32 -14.63 20.37
N GLN A 899 30.88 -15.82 20.21
CA GLN A 899 31.22 -16.44 18.93
C GLN A 899 30.70 -17.88 18.84
N GLY A 900 30.66 -18.44 17.63
CA GLY A 900 30.37 -19.86 17.41
C GLY A 900 28.88 -20.25 17.38
N GLY A 901 28.00 -19.33 16.97
CA GLY A 901 26.57 -19.58 16.80
C GLY A 901 26.17 -20.00 15.38
N GLY A 902 25.03 -20.68 15.26
CA GLY A 902 24.43 -21.04 13.97
C GLY A 902 23.54 -19.93 13.39
N THR A 903 22.88 -20.25 12.27
CA THR A 903 21.85 -19.40 11.67
C THR A 903 20.47 -19.72 12.24
N MET A 904 19.68 -18.68 12.49
CA MET A 904 18.27 -18.77 12.89
C MET A 904 17.42 -17.91 11.97
N ARG A 905 16.12 -18.23 11.86
CA ARG A 905 15.16 -17.47 11.05
C ARG A 905 14.09 -16.84 11.93
N LEU A 906 13.77 -15.56 11.73
CA LEU A 906 12.70 -14.85 12.46
C LEU A 906 11.56 -14.48 11.52
N LEU A 907 10.34 -14.85 11.89
CA LEU A 907 9.10 -14.29 11.37
C LEU A 907 8.61 -13.18 12.33
N PRO A 908 8.92 -11.90 12.05
CA PRO A 908 8.65 -10.80 12.97
C PRO A 908 7.16 -10.46 13.00
N HIS A 909 6.69 -9.95 14.14
CA HIS A 909 5.30 -9.57 14.30
C HIS A 909 4.94 -8.37 13.40
N CYS A 910 3.79 -8.48 12.71
CA CYS A 910 3.40 -7.51 11.68
C CYS A 910 3.26 -6.06 12.20
N THR A 911 2.94 -5.87 13.48
CA THR A 911 2.78 -4.53 14.07
C THR A 911 4.10 -3.83 14.33
N GLU A 912 5.13 -4.50 14.87
CA GLU A 912 6.43 -3.85 15.10
C GLU A 912 7.17 -3.59 13.79
N ARG A 913 7.11 -4.54 12.85
CA ARG A 913 7.73 -4.37 11.54
C ARG A 913 7.28 -3.09 10.84
N THR A 914 6.02 -2.70 11.01
CA THR A 914 5.47 -1.51 10.33
C THR A 914 5.45 -0.25 11.20
N ASN A 915 5.37 -0.37 12.53
CA ASN A 915 5.17 0.78 13.43
C ASN A 915 6.38 1.09 14.33
N ALA A 916 7.37 0.21 14.41
CA ALA A 916 8.60 0.39 15.17
C ALA A 916 9.80 0.22 14.23
N LEU A 917 10.09 1.30 13.48
CA LEU A 917 11.15 1.36 12.48
C LEU A 917 12.50 1.11 13.17
N GLY A 918 13.12 -0.05 12.93
CA GLY A 918 14.34 -0.49 13.61
C GLY A 918 14.21 -1.83 14.33
N ALA A 919 13.01 -2.23 14.75
CA ALA A 919 12.81 -3.41 15.60
C ALA A 919 13.45 -4.71 15.04
N VAL A 920 13.33 -4.95 13.74
CA VAL A 920 13.96 -6.10 13.07
C VAL A 920 15.49 -5.99 13.07
N ARG A 921 16.02 -4.79 12.79
CA ARG A 921 17.47 -4.53 12.82
C ARG A 921 18.03 -4.67 14.23
N ASP A 922 17.28 -4.26 15.25
CA ASP A 922 17.66 -4.40 16.65
C ASP A 922 17.82 -5.88 17.03
N TRP A 923 16.91 -6.75 16.56
CA TRP A 923 17.08 -8.20 16.69
C TRP A 923 18.34 -8.70 15.97
N GLN A 924 18.57 -8.31 14.72
CA GLN A 924 19.74 -8.74 13.96
C GLN A 924 21.05 -8.28 14.62
N ALA A 925 21.12 -7.04 15.11
CA ALA A 925 22.27 -6.51 15.81
C ALA A 925 22.57 -7.29 17.10
N LEU A 926 21.54 -7.59 17.90
CA LEU A 926 21.69 -8.39 19.12
C LEU A 926 22.15 -9.82 18.82
N PHE A 927 21.57 -10.48 17.81
CA PHE A 927 21.97 -11.83 17.42
C PHE A 927 23.42 -11.84 16.91
N ALA A 928 23.79 -10.89 16.05
CA ALA A 928 25.15 -10.75 15.54
C ALA A 928 26.17 -10.51 16.66
N HIS A 929 25.85 -9.66 17.63
CA HIS A 929 26.69 -9.41 18.81
C HIS A 929 26.93 -10.65 19.66
N LEU A 930 25.98 -11.60 19.66
CA LEU A 930 26.09 -12.88 20.33
C LEU A 930 26.61 -14.02 19.43
N GLY A 931 27.14 -13.68 18.24
CA GLY A 931 27.76 -14.63 17.32
C GLY A 931 26.77 -15.50 16.54
N LEU A 932 25.50 -15.09 16.46
CA LEU A 932 24.43 -15.76 15.70
C LEU A 932 24.10 -14.95 14.44
N ARG A 933 23.74 -15.65 13.36
CA ARG A 933 23.15 -15.01 12.18
C ARG A 933 21.62 -15.09 12.26
N LEU A 934 20.93 -13.97 12.11
CA LEU A 934 19.47 -13.92 12.07
C LEU A 934 18.97 -13.53 10.67
N ASP A 935 18.45 -14.51 9.96
CA ASP A 935 17.78 -14.30 8.68
C ASP A 935 16.30 -13.93 8.92
N VAL A 936 15.77 -12.97 8.16
CA VAL A 936 14.41 -12.48 8.33
C VAL A 936 13.69 -12.59 6.99
N PRO A 937 13.07 -13.74 6.68
CA PRO A 937 12.41 -13.94 5.39
C PRO A 937 11.19 -13.02 5.24
N ALA A 938 10.91 -12.62 3.99
CA ALA A 938 9.71 -11.88 3.65
C ALA A 938 8.46 -12.70 4.02
N SER A 939 7.65 -12.15 4.91
CA SER A 939 6.50 -12.85 5.49
C SER A 939 5.35 -11.89 5.80
N GLY A 940 4.13 -12.27 5.49
CA GLY A 940 2.92 -11.48 5.67
C GLY A 940 2.41 -11.49 7.10
N CYS A 941 1.10 -11.25 7.26
CA CYS A 941 0.43 -11.48 8.53
C CYS A 941 0.21 -12.98 8.77
N CYS A 942 0.31 -13.45 10.00
CA CYS A 942 -0.10 -14.82 10.35
C CYS A 942 -1.62 -15.05 10.24
N GLY A 943 -2.44 -14.00 10.13
CA GLY A 943 -3.90 -14.11 10.08
C GLY A 943 -4.61 -14.09 11.44
N MET A 944 -3.89 -14.12 12.56
CA MET A 944 -4.51 -14.17 13.90
C MET A 944 -4.86 -12.80 14.50
N ALA A 945 -3.93 -11.84 14.41
CA ALA A 945 -3.98 -10.47 14.96
C ALA A 945 -5.08 -10.22 16.02
N GLY A 946 -4.71 -10.36 17.30
CA GLY A 946 -5.66 -10.21 18.40
C GLY A 946 -6.64 -11.38 18.45
N THR A 947 -7.93 -11.10 18.41
CA THR A 947 -8.98 -12.14 18.46
C THR A 947 -9.51 -12.55 17.09
N TYR A 948 -8.98 -11.99 15.98
CA TYR A 948 -9.57 -12.18 14.65
C TYR A 948 -9.63 -13.65 14.24
N GLY A 949 -8.53 -14.40 14.36
CA GLY A 949 -8.50 -15.84 14.04
C GLY A 949 -9.25 -16.73 15.05
N HIS A 950 -9.68 -16.16 16.18
CA HIS A 950 -10.52 -16.81 17.20
C HIS A 950 -12.01 -16.47 17.05
N GLU A 951 -12.40 -15.64 16.08
CA GLU A 951 -13.81 -15.40 15.77
C GLU A 951 -14.31 -16.42 14.75
N ALA A 952 -15.42 -17.10 15.05
CA ALA A 952 -15.96 -18.18 14.22
C ALA A 952 -16.15 -17.76 12.75
N ARG A 953 -16.65 -16.54 12.53
CA ARG A 953 -16.90 -15.96 11.21
C ARG A 953 -15.64 -15.69 10.38
N HIS A 954 -14.49 -15.54 11.03
CA HIS A 954 -13.24 -15.09 10.40
C HIS A 954 -12.22 -16.22 10.27
N ARG A 955 -12.51 -17.39 10.83
CA ARG A 955 -11.56 -18.50 10.91
C ARG A 955 -11.05 -18.93 9.53
N ALA A 956 -11.93 -19.13 8.56
CA ALA A 956 -11.54 -19.49 7.20
C ALA A 956 -10.63 -18.43 6.55
N THR A 957 -10.99 -17.15 6.65
CA THR A 957 -10.17 -16.05 6.14
C THR A 957 -8.81 -15.98 6.85
N SER A 958 -8.76 -16.23 8.17
CA SER A 958 -7.53 -16.30 8.96
C SER A 958 -6.58 -17.38 8.46
N GLU A 959 -7.11 -18.57 8.15
CA GLU A 959 -6.35 -19.68 7.56
C GLU A 959 -5.89 -19.37 6.13
N THR A 960 -6.73 -18.76 5.30
CA THR A 960 -6.33 -18.29 3.96
C THR A 960 -5.16 -17.29 4.05
N ILE A 961 -5.20 -16.35 5.00
CA ILE A 961 -4.11 -15.40 5.23
C ILE A 961 -2.83 -16.13 5.65
N TYR A 962 -2.94 -17.10 6.56
CA TYR A 962 -1.81 -17.90 7.01
C TYR A 962 -1.17 -18.69 5.85
N ASN A 963 -1.99 -19.38 5.06
CA ASN A 963 -1.54 -20.21 3.95
C ASN A 963 -0.90 -19.39 2.82
N ALA A 964 -1.34 -18.15 2.61
CA ALA A 964 -0.79 -17.28 1.59
C ALA A 964 0.67 -16.86 1.83
N SER A 965 1.19 -16.96 3.06
CA SER A 965 2.56 -16.50 3.35
C SER A 965 3.30 -17.30 4.44
N TRP A 966 2.66 -17.64 5.56
CA TRP A 966 3.33 -18.27 6.71
C TRP A 966 3.56 -19.78 6.53
N ALA A 967 2.59 -20.51 5.95
CA ALA A 967 2.64 -21.98 5.87
C ALA A 967 3.90 -22.52 5.18
N ARG A 968 4.37 -21.86 4.11
CA ARG A 968 5.63 -22.24 3.42
C ARG A 968 6.86 -22.09 4.33
N HIS A 969 6.94 -21.01 5.11
CA HIS A 969 8.08 -20.78 6.00
C HIS A 969 8.12 -21.79 7.15
N VAL A 970 6.95 -22.22 7.63
CA VAL A 970 6.82 -23.18 8.73
C VAL A 970 7.10 -24.60 8.26
N SER A 971 6.75 -24.95 7.02
CA SER A 971 7.05 -26.26 6.42
C SER A 971 8.49 -26.41 5.90
N GLU A 972 9.11 -25.34 5.37
CA GLU A 972 10.47 -25.34 4.78
C GLU A 972 11.62 -25.26 5.81
N ALA A 973 11.35 -25.40 7.11
CA ALA A 973 12.36 -25.28 8.16
C ALA A 973 12.94 -26.60 8.75
N PRO A 974 13.11 -27.73 8.02
CA PRO A 974 13.78 -28.91 8.57
C PRO A 974 15.31 -28.71 8.57
N GLY A 975 15.83 -27.94 9.54
CA GLY A 975 17.29 -27.76 9.71
C GLY A 975 17.72 -26.41 10.30
N CYS A 976 16.81 -25.44 10.41
CA CYS A 976 17.08 -24.13 11.00
C CYS A 976 16.03 -23.81 12.07
N THR A 977 16.44 -23.15 13.17
CA THR A 977 15.49 -22.77 14.22
C THR A 977 14.64 -21.58 13.76
N LEU A 978 13.35 -21.83 13.53
CA LEU A 978 12.36 -20.81 13.17
C LEU A 978 11.77 -20.17 14.43
N LEU A 979 11.75 -18.84 14.46
CA LEU A 979 11.36 -18.01 15.59
C LEU A 979 10.21 -17.08 15.23
N ALA A 980 9.41 -16.72 16.24
CA ALA A 980 8.38 -15.68 16.12
C ALA A 980 8.22 -14.94 17.47
N ASP A 981 8.30 -13.62 17.44
CA ASP A 981 8.26 -12.74 18.62
C ASP A 981 6.83 -12.45 19.13
N GLY A 982 5.83 -12.40 18.26
CA GLY A 982 4.44 -12.18 18.65
C GLY A 982 3.72 -13.42 19.18
N TYR A 983 2.99 -13.29 20.29
CA TYR A 983 2.21 -14.39 20.87
C TYR A 983 1.12 -14.91 19.90
N SER A 984 0.38 -14.00 19.27
CA SER A 984 -0.69 -14.36 18.32
C SER A 984 -0.16 -15.18 17.13
N CYS A 985 1.04 -14.85 16.66
CA CYS A 985 1.71 -15.55 15.56
C CYS A 985 2.10 -16.98 15.95
N ARG A 986 2.70 -17.17 17.13
CA ARG A 986 3.03 -18.50 17.67
C ARG A 986 1.77 -19.33 17.90
N SER A 987 0.70 -18.71 18.42
CA SER A 987 -0.60 -19.36 18.63
C SER A 987 -1.17 -19.89 17.31
N GLN A 988 -1.17 -19.08 16.24
CA GLN A 988 -1.66 -19.52 14.94
C GLN A 988 -0.85 -20.67 14.35
N ALA A 989 0.49 -20.59 14.38
CA ALA A 989 1.33 -21.67 13.85
C ALA A 989 1.09 -22.99 14.57
N LYS A 990 0.86 -22.94 15.89
CA LYS A 990 0.46 -24.11 16.68
C LYS A 990 -0.93 -24.63 16.30
N LEU A 991 -1.88 -23.74 16.03
CA LEU A 991 -3.26 -24.12 15.68
C LEU A 991 -3.36 -24.73 14.28
N VAL A 992 -2.64 -24.19 13.29
CA VAL A 992 -2.74 -24.64 11.89
C VAL A 992 -1.78 -25.80 11.62
N ASP A 993 -0.51 -25.68 11.98
CA ASP A 993 0.53 -26.66 11.61
C ASP A 993 0.97 -27.55 12.80
N GLY A 994 0.43 -27.34 14.00
CA GLY A 994 0.87 -28.07 15.20
C GLY A 994 2.27 -27.68 15.68
N VAL A 995 2.90 -26.67 15.08
CA VAL A 995 4.29 -26.27 15.34
C VAL A 995 4.37 -25.24 16.47
N ARG A 996 5.11 -25.55 17.53
CA ARG A 996 5.41 -24.59 18.61
C ARG A 996 6.67 -23.80 18.29
N LEU A 997 6.49 -22.64 17.67
CA LEU A 997 7.58 -21.69 17.44
C LEU A 997 8.09 -21.09 18.76
N ARG A 998 9.38 -20.75 18.82
CA ARG A 998 10.02 -20.14 19.99
C ARG A 998 10.09 -18.63 19.85
N HIS A 999 10.06 -17.93 20.99
CA HIS A 999 10.38 -16.51 21.04
C HIS A 999 11.90 -16.30 20.90
N PRO A 1000 12.38 -15.22 20.24
CA PRO A 1000 13.82 -14.94 20.11
C PRO A 1000 14.59 -14.92 21.43
N ALA A 1001 14.02 -14.34 22.49
CA ALA A 1001 14.61 -14.36 23.83
C ALA A 1001 14.87 -15.77 24.38
N GLN A 1002 14.02 -16.74 24.08
CA GLN A 1002 14.21 -18.13 24.53
C GLN A 1002 15.36 -18.79 23.77
N ALA A 1003 15.47 -18.53 22.46
CA ALA A 1003 16.57 -19.04 21.65
C ALA A 1003 17.93 -18.44 22.07
N LEU A 1004 17.96 -17.14 22.35
CA LEU A 1004 19.14 -16.46 22.88
C LEU A 1004 19.53 -17.00 24.27
N LEU A 1005 18.56 -17.26 25.15
CA LEU A 1005 18.83 -17.83 26.47
C LEU A 1005 19.55 -19.19 26.36
N ASP A 1006 19.07 -20.06 25.49
CA ASP A 1006 19.71 -21.37 25.26
C ASP A 1006 21.13 -21.22 24.72
N HIS A 1007 21.33 -20.32 23.76
CA HIS A 1007 22.66 -20.03 23.21
C HIS A 1007 23.60 -19.53 24.30
N VAL A 1008 23.17 -18.54 25.09
CA VAL A 1008 23.94 -17.95 26.18
C VAL A 1008 24.27 -18.98 27.27
N ARG A 1009 23.35 -19.92 27.57
CA ARG A 1009 23.61 -21.01 28.52
C ARG A 1009 24.57 -22.07 27.97
N ARG A 1010 24.42 -22.48 26.71
CA ARG A 1010 25.28 -23.50 26.09
C ARG A 1010 26.75 -23.06 26.01
N SER A 1011 27.02 -21.81 25.62
CA SER A 1011 28.43 -21.33 25.61
C SER A 1011 29.02 -21.15 27.00
N ALA A 1012 28.20 -21.00 28.05
CA ALA A 1012 28.70 -20.94 29.43
C ALA A 1012 29.18 -22.32 29.93
N VAL A 1013 28.55 -23.41 29.45
CA VAL A 1013 28.93 -24.80 29.80
C VAL A 1013 30.18 -25.27 29.05
N SER A 1014 30.47 -24.73 27.87
CA SER A 1014 31.68 -25.07 27.09
C SER A 1014 32.96 -24.33 27.55
N ALA A 1015 32.87 -23.43 28.54
CA ALA A 1015 33.97 -22.56 28.95
C ALA A 1015 34.77 -23.03 30.19
N ALA A 1016 34.49 -24.20 30.79
CA ALA A 1016 35.39 -24.86 31.76
C ALA A 1016 34.98 -26.31 32.08
N PRO A 1017 35.89 -27.32 32.06
CA PRO A 1017 35.73 -28.49 32.91
C PRO A 1017 36.08 -28.08 34.36
N PHE A 1018 35.10 -28.18 35.24
CA PHE A 1018 35.30 -28.05 36.68
C PHE A 1018 36.12 -29.25 37.18
N HIS A 1019 37.40 -29.06 37.50
CA HIS A 1019 38.23 -30.06 38.19
C HIS A 1019 37.91 -30.03 39.70
N PRO A 1020 37.39 -31.11 40.30
CA PRO A 1020 36.98 -31.11 41.72
C PRO A 1020 38.13 -31.10 42.74
N GLU A 1021 39.40 -31.14 42.32
CA GLU A 1021 40.52 -31.41 43.24
C GLU A 1021 41.23 -30.17 43.81
N GLN A 1022 40.91 -28.94 43.39
CA GLN A 1022 41.63 -27.74 43.85
C GLN A 1022 41.01 -27.00 45.05
N ALA A 1023 39.93 -27.51 45.65
CA ALA A 1023 39.30 -26.89 46.82
C ALA A 1023 39.77 -27.44 48.20
N ALA A 1024 40.72 -28.39 48.23
CA ALA A 1024 41.14 -29.05 49.48
C ALA A 1024 42.49 -28.57 50.08
N ALA A 1025 43.16 -27.56 49.52
CA ALA A 1025 44.50 -27.13 49.96
C ALA A 1025 44.58 -25.72 50.59
N ALA A 1026 43.45 -25.09 50.93
CA ALA A 1026 43.43 -23.77 51.60
C ALA A 1026 42.87 -23.81 53.02
N ALA A 1027 43.08 -24.93 53.73
CA ALA A 1027 42.83 -25.07 55.16
C ALA A 1027 43.84 -26.01 55.82
N ARG A 1028 45.12 -25.62 55.81
CA ARG A 1028 46.14 -25.99 56.80
C ARG A 1028 47.15 -24.87 56.94
#